data_AF-A0AB74R599-F1
#
_entry.id   AF-A0AB74R599-F1
#
_cell.length_a   1.000
_cell.length_b   1.000
_cell.length_c   1.000
_cell.angle_alpha   90.00
_cell.angle_beta   90.00
_cell.angle_gamma   90.00
#
_symmetry.space_group_name_H-M   'P 1'
#
loop_
_entity.id
_entity.type
_entity.pdbx_description
1 polymer ?
#
loop_
_entity_poly.entity_id
_entity_poly.type
_entity_poly.pdbx_seq_one_letter_code
_entity_poly.pdbx_strand_id
1 'polypeptide(L)'
;MKKISILVLSLIMTLTMCSVSSFADSSNDKEMRAAWISTVYNLDWPKTKNNEAKQKKEYTDLLDKLKSVGINTAVVQVRPKSDALYKSNINPWSEYLTGTQGKDPGYDPLPFLIEEAHKRGMEFHAWFNPYRITMADESIDKLPANHPAKKNPSWVVKHGNKYYYDPGLPEVRKYIVDSIAEVVQNYDIDGVHFDDYFYPGVSFNDTATYQKYGKGQNKDNWRRENVNTLLRDVKASIKSIKPNVVFGVSPAGIWRNKSSDPTGSDTSGNESYVGTYADTRAWIKQGLIDYVVPQLYWPIGLKAADYSKLVAWWANEVKGTNVDLYIGQGIYKQGQSSYGGQNIAKEIVQQVTLNRKYSEIKGSMYFSAKDIANSTSIQKDLKSLYSSSEEPVTPPSNVKVEKLRGDERYDTAVAISKKGWATNSDTVVLVNGYSIVDGITSTPLATSNDAPILLVNKDNIPTSTKNELKRLNPSKVILIGGNNSIGDKVESEIKDTLSNVSINRVGGSDRYSTSLMIAKELVKTNPVEKLYITSGTGEADSLSIASKAGEEKQPIVLVSKDNVSDEVYNWISDLKVKDAYFIGGNLSISDSVINKLDKVITNDVSKNRIAGENREETNGKVIQKFYPNAEYSSMFVSKSNQLVDALTSGPLAAKLKSPVVMLGNSVTSAQKTALEPKKTALVYEAGDGINQNTLNTFLNLVK
;
A
#
# COMPACT_ATOMS: atom_id res chain seq x y z
N MET A 1 -1.63 -44.44 -61.99
CA MET A 1 -0.20 -44.21 -62.30
C MET A 1 -0.03 -42.83 -62.91
N LYS A 2 0.87 -42.03 -62.32
CA LYS A 2 1.67 -40.93 -62.90
C LYS A 2 1.00 -39.72 -63.60
N LYS A 3 1.24 -38.55 -62.96
CA LYS A 3 1.63 -37.23 -63.53
C LYS A 3 0.52 -36.47 -64.31
N ILE A 4 0.29 -35.16 -64.17
CA ILE A 4 1.21 -34.02 -64.38
C ILE A 4 0.51 -32.67 -64.00
N SER A 5 1.31 -31.71 -63.53
CA SER A 5 1.21 -30.21 -63.56
C SER A 5 -0.03 -29.49 -63.00
N ILE A 6 0.08 -28.65 -61.95
CA ILE A 6 0.74 -27.32 -61.83
C ILE A 6 0.04 -26.24 -62.67
N LEU A 7 -0.77 -25.39 -62.02
CA LEU A 7 -0.51 -23.96 -61.66
C LEU A 7 -1.86 -23.26 -61.41
N VAL A 8 -2.02 -22.50 -60.32
CA VAL A 8 -2.66 -21.15 -60.26
C VAL A 8 -2.70 -20.68 -58.80
N LEU A 9 -1.90 -19.64 -58.54
CA LEU A 9 -2.02 -18.53 -57.59
C LEU A 9 -2.81 -18.70 -56.28
N SER A 10 -2.07 -18.73 -55.16
CA SER A 10 -2.48 -18.22 -53.84
C SER A 10 -1.26 -17.43 -53.33
N LEU A 11 -1.21 -16.11 -53.48
CA LEU A 11 -1.82 -15.06 -52.65
C LEU A 11 -1.45 -15.17 -51.15
N ILE A 12 -0.50 -14.28 -50.79
CA ILE A 12 -0.15 -13.74 -49.47
C ILE A 12 0.72 -14.61 -48.57
N MET A 13 2.02 -14.38 -48.79
CA MET A 13 3.13 -14.51 -47.86
C MET A 13 3.03 -13.38 -46.81
N THR A 14 2.74 -13.73 -45.56
CA THR A 14 3.10 -12.90 -44.40
C THR A 14 3.74 -13.81 -43.36
N LEU A 15 5.07 -13.71 -43.30
CA LEU A 15 5.89 -14.26 -42.24
C LEU A 15 5.37 -13.78 -40.88
N THR A 16 5.13 -14.75 -40.00
CA THR A 16 5.00 -14.61 -38.56
C THR A 16 6.27 -13.95 -37.99
N MET A 17 6.27 -12.62 -37.88
CA MET A 17 7.08 -11.94 -36.89
C MET A 17 6.51 -12.29 -35.51
N CYS A 18 7.18 -13.18 -34.79
CA CYS A 18 7.04 -13.26 -33.34
C CYS A 18 7.41 -11.88 -32.77
N SER A 19 6.39 -11.08 -32.47
CA SER A 19 6.54 -9.93 -31.60
C SER A 19 6.86 -10.50 -30.22
N VAL A 20 8.13 -10.42 -29.82
CA VAL A 20 8.49 -10.48 -28.40
C VAL A 20 7.78 -9.27 -27.80
N SER A 21 6.61 -9.50 -27.20
CA SER A 21 5.97 -8.51 -26.35
C SER A 21 6.89 -8.33 -25.15
N SER A 22 7.79 -7.36 -25.25
CA SER A 22 8.49 -6.81 -24.09
C SER A 22 7.42 -6.46 -23.06
N PHE A 23 7.42 -7.17 -21.93
CA PHE A 23 6.80 -6.69 -20.71
C PHE A 23 7.50 -5.38 -20.36
N ALA A 24 6.96 -4.26 -20.84
CA ALA A 24 7.33 -2.96 -20.34
C ALA A 24 6.74 -2.87 -18.93
N ASP A 25 7.63 -2.77 -17.94
CA ASP A 25 7.31 -2.59 -16.54
C ASP A 25 6.25 -1.50 -16.34
N SER A 26 5.26 -1.86 -15.53
CA SER A 26 4.33 -0.93 -14.91
C SER A 26 5.07 -0.05 -13.90
N SER A 27 5.74 1.02 -14.32
CA SER A 27 6.25 2.05 -13.41
C SER A 27 5.68 3.42 -13.77
N ASN A 28 4.41 3.64 -13.46
CA ASN A 28 3.88 4.99 -13.19
C ASN A 28 3.94 5.27 -11.68
N ASP A 29 5.04 4.89 -11.02
CA ASP A 29 5.29 5.37 -9.67
C ASP A 29 5.65 6.85 -9.72
N LYS A 30 4.94 7.63 -8.91
CA LYS A 30 5.25 9.03 -8.59
C LYS A 30 6.73 9.12 -8.17
N GLU A 31 7.44 10.19 -8.58
CA GLU A 31 8.82 10.46 -8.17
C GLU A 31 9.00 10.22 -6.66
N MET A 32 9.97 9.40 -6.26
CA MET A 32 10.30 9.15 -4.85
C MET A 32 10.79 10.44 -4.20
N ARG A 33 10.17 10.84 -3.08
CA ARG A 33 10.51 12.05 -2.31
C ARG A 33 10.52 11.67 -0.84
N ALA A 34 11.56 10.97 -0.41
CA ALA A 34 11.62 10.41 0.94
C ALA A 34 12.44 11.28 1.90
N ALA A 35 12.14 11.21 3.19
CA ALA A 35 13.03 11.72 4.24
C ALA A 35 13.38 10.60 5.22
N TRP A 36 14.67 10.48 5.56
CA TRP A 36 15.10 9.62 6.66
C TRP A 36 14.71 10.25 7.99
N ILE A 37 14.01 9.47 8.83
CA ILE A 37 13.68 9.81 10.22
C ILE A 37 14.50 8.86 11.10
N SER A 38 15.68 9.32 11.48
CA SER A 38 16.66 8.59 12.27
C SER A 38 16.35 8.65 13.75
N THR A 39 16.40 7.50 14.42
CA THR A 39 16.03 7.35 15.84
C THR A 39 17.24 7.17 16.75
N VAL A 40 18.37 6.74 16.18
CA VAL A 40 19.64 6.68 16.87
C VAL A 40 20.02 8.04 17.45
N TYR A 41 20.43 8.07 18.72
CA TYR A 41 20.71 9.29 19.48
C TYR A 41 19.59 10.32 19.46
N ASN A 42 18.35 9.90 19.18
CA ASN A 42 17.18 10.78 19.10
C ASN A 42 17.38 11.88 18.04
N LEU A 43 18.06 11.57 16.93
CA LEU A 43 18.50 12.55 15.93
C LEU A 43 17.33 13.34 15.32
N ASP A 44 16.36 12.64 14.75
CA ASP A 44 15.17 13.26 14.15
C ASP A 44 13.94 13.07 15.06
N TRP A 45 13.74 11.84 15.56
CA TRP A 45 12.62 11.49 16.41
C TRP A 45 12.93 10.28 17.31
N PRO A 46 12.39 10.18 18.53
CA PRO A 46 11.68 11.25 19.26
C PRO A 46 12.67 12.20 19.93
N LYS A 47 12.30 13.47 20.09
CA LYS A 47 13.10 14.42 20.89
C LYS A 47 12.90 14.18 22.38
N THR A 48 11.68 13.81 22.77
CA THR A 48 11.32 13.52 24.17
C THR A 48 11.37 12.02 24.47
N LYS A 49 11.91 11.64 25.65
CA LYS A 49 11.88 10.27 26.18
C LYS A 49 10.83 10.13 27.29
N ASN A 50 10.33 8.91 27.50
CA ASN A 50 9.34 8.57 28.55
C ASN A 50 8.06 9.45 28.54
N ASN A 51 7.57 9.82 27.35
CA ASN A 51 6.34 10.59 27.22
C ASN A 51 5.65 10.27 25.89
N GLU A 52 4.77 9.28 25.89
CA GLU A 52 4.06 8.81 24.70
C GLU A 52 3.34 9.95 23.96
N ALA A 53 2.55 10.76 24.68
CA ALA A 53 1.76 11.83 24.07
C ALA A 53 2.66 12.84 23.33
N LYS A 54 3.80 13.19 23.92
CA LYS A 54 4.77 14.11 23.30
C LYS A 54 5.52 13.45 22.15
N GLN A 55 5.87 12.17 22.25
CA GLN A 55 6.48 11.41 21.15
C GLN A 55 5.55 11.34 19.94
N LYS A 56 4.26 11.05 20.15
CA LYS A 56 3.22 11.05 19.12
C LYS A 56 3.09 12.43 18.44
N LYS A 57 2.96 13.49 19.25
CA LYS A 57 2.86 14.89 18.77
C LYS A 57 4.08 15.31 17.95
N GLU A 58 5.29 15.00 18.44
CA GLU A 58 6.54 15.31 17.74
C GLU A 58 6.61 14.65 16.36
N TYR A 59 6.12 13.41 16.23
CA TYR A 59 6.10 12.70 14.96
C TYR A 59 5.09 13.31 13.98
N THR A 60 3.86 13.58 14.42
CA THR A 60 2.85 14.19 13.53
C THR A 60 3.27 15.58 13.06
N ASP A 61 3.85 16.39 13.96
CA ASP A 61 4.37 17.72 13.61
C ASP A 61 5.53 17.63 12.60
N LEU A 62 6.37 16.59 12.71
CA LEU A 62 7.44 16.32 11.76
C LEU A 62 6.86 15.93 10.39
N LEU A 63 5.92 14.98 10.34
CA LEU A 63 5.27 14.56 9.11
C LEU A 63 4.55 15.72 8.40
N ASP A 64 3.85 16.58 9.15
CA ASP A 64 3.18 17.75 8.60
C ASP A 64 4.16 18.70 7.90
N LYS A 65 5.33 18.95 8.52
CA LYS A 65 6.39 19.75 7.90
C LYS A 65 6.94 19.11 6.63
N LEU A 66 7.23 17.80 6.68
CA LEU A 66 7.76 17.05 5.54
C LEU A 66 6.77 17.04 4.37
N LYS A 67 5.50 16.71 4.63
CA LYS A 67 4.44 16.72 3.61
C LYS A 67 4.25 18.11 3.00
N SER A 68 4.35 19.17 3.80
CA SER A 68 4.18 20.55 3.32
C SER A 68 5.21 20.97 2.25
N VAL A 69 6.33 20.25 2.13
CA VAL A 69 7.37 20.50 1.13
C VAL A 69 7.41 19.45 0.02
N GLY A 70 6.41 18.56 -0.03
CA GLY A 70 6.25 17.55 -1.08
C GLY A 70 6.89 16.20 -0.79
N ILE A 71 7.38 15.93 0.43
CA ILE A 71 7.83 14.59 0.83
C ILE A 71 6.63 13.64 0.82
N ASN A 72 6.78 12.49 0.16
CA ASN A 72 5.75 11.47 0.00
C ASN A 72 6.11 10.13 0.65
N THR A 73 7.29 9.98 1.24
CA THR A 73 7.71 8.74 1.92
C THR A 73 8.50 9.05 3.20
N ALA A 74 8.13 8.41 4.30
CA ALA A 74 8.87 8.44 5.55
C ALA A 74 9.71 7.16 5.68
N VAL A 75 11.04 7.29 5.77
CA VAL A 75 11.96 6.15 5.98
C VAL A 75 12.39 6.16 7.44
N VAL A 76 11.71 5.39 8.28
CA VAL A 76 11.82 5.53 9.75
C VAL A 76 12.67 4.42 10.35
N GLN A 77 13.67 4.78 11.15
CA GLN A 77 14.60 3.83 11.75
C GLN A 77 13.95 3.06 12.91
N VAL A 78 13.41 1.87 12.63
CA VAL A 78 12.75 1.02 13.63
C VAL A 78 13.71 0.13 14.42
N ARG A 79 14.92 -0.09 13.89
CA ARG A 79 16.01 -0.84 14.53
C ARG A 79 17.33 -0.06 14.43
N PRO A 80 17.57 0.92 15.31
CA PRO A 80 18.81 1.70 15.30
C PRO A 80 20.05 0.94 15.84
N LYS A 81 19.86 -0.02 16.76
CA LYS A 81 20.93 -0.59 17.59
C LYS A 81 20.54 -1.95 18.20
N SER A 82 20.34 -2.97 17.36
CA SER A 82 19.92 -4.32 17.76
C SER A 82 18.67 -4.35 18.68
N ASP A 83 17.76 -3.42 18.46
CA ASP A 83 16.60 -3.13 19.28
C ASP A 83 15.37 -2.85 18.42
N ALA A 84 14.24 -2.54 19.06
CA ALA A 84 12.96 -2.34 18.39
C ALA A 84 12.25 -1.09 18.93
N LEU A 85 11.83 -0.21 18.01
CA LEU A 85 10.79 0.81 18.27
C LEU A 85 9.39 0.24 17.97
N TYR A 86 9.23 -1.06 18.19
CA TYR A 86 8.02 -1.84 17.96
C TYR A 86 7.96 -2.99 18.95
N LYS A 87 6.76 -3.52 19.19
CA LYS A 87 6.60 -4.71 20.04
C LYS A 87 7.17 -5.94 19.33
N SER A 88 8.16 -6.57 19.95
CA SER A 88 8.87 -7.72 19.37
C SER A 88 9.00 -8.85 20.39
N ASN A 89 8.88 -10.09 19.91
CA ASN A 89 9.22 -11.29 20.69
C ASN A 89 10.70 -11.67 20.54
N ILE A 90 11.44 -10.97 19.67
CA ILE A 90 12.81 -11.28 19.29
C ILE A 90 13.78 -10.25 19.87
N ASN A 91 13.49 -8.96 19.67
CA ASN A 91 14.38 -7.84 19.92
C ASN A 91 13.91 -7.01 21.11
N PRO A 92 14.82 -6.48 21.96
CA PRO A 92 14.44 -5.65 23.08
C PRO A 92 13.94 -4.27 22.63
N TRP A 93 13.09 -3.64 23.45
CA TRP A 93 12.70 -2.24 23.27
C TRP A 93 13.90 -1.30 23.17
N SER A 94 13.81 -0.32 22.29
CA SER A 94 14.88 0.64 22.05
C SER A 94 15.09 1.61 23.22
N GLU A 95 16.36 1.86 23.55
CA GLU A 95 16.74 2.87 24.55
C GLU A 95 16.35 4.29 24.14
N TYR A 96 16.13 4.55 22.85
CA TYR A 96 15.84 5.89 22.37
C TYR A 96 14.41 6.33 22.71
N LEU A 97 13.53 5.42 23.12
CA LEU A 97 12.19 5.75 23.61
C LEU A 97 12.17 6.17 25.08
N THR A 98 12.98 5.53 25.92
CA THR A 98 12.88 5.62 27.39
C THR A 98 14.18 5.98 28.11
N GLY A 99 15.32 5.93 27.40
CA GLY A 99 16.66 6.05 27.97
C GLY A 99 17.21 4.73 28.52
N THR A 100 16.49 3.61 28.42
CA THR A 100 16.92 2.30 28.92
C THR A 100 16.54 1.20 27.94
N GLN A 101 17.53 0.50 27.39
CA GLN A 101 17.28 -0.61 26.46
C GLN A 101 16.51 -1.74 27.18
N GLY A 102 15.52 -2.32 26.49
CA GLY A 102 14.66 -3.38 27.03
C GLY A 102 13.50 -2.88 27.90
N LYS A 103 13.43 -1.58 28.24
CA LYS A 103 12.31 -1.01 28.99
C LYS A 103 11.12 -0.73 28.07
N ASP A 104 9.99 -1.34 28.39
CA ASP A 104 8.71 -1.09 27.70
C ASP A 104 8.30 0.41 27.86
N PRO A 105 8.03 1.13 26.75
CA PRO A 105 7.63 2.53 26.79
C PRO A 105 6.16 2.74 27.22
N GLY A 106 5.37 1.68 27.39
CA GLY A 106 3.94 1.73 27.73
C GLY A 106 2.99 1.69 26.53
N TYR A 107 3.53 1.70 25.30
CA TYR A 107 2.78 1.63 24.05
C TYR A 107 3.65 1.08 22.91
N ASP A 108 3.03 0.56 21.85
CA ASP A 108 3.74 0.21 20.62
C ASP A 108 3.77 1.43 19.68
N PRO A 109 4.94 2.03 19.37
CA PRO A 109 4.99 3.18 18.50
C PRO A 109 4.67 2.86 17.04
N LEU A 110 5.06 1.69 16.54
CA LEU A 110 5.11 1.43 15.10
C LEU A 110 3.76 1.51 14.37
N PRO A 111 2.63 1.00 14.93
CA PRO A 111 1.32 1.20 14.32
C PRO A 111 0.96 2.68 14.14
N PHE A 112 1.20 3.49 15.17
CA PHE A 112 0.95 4.94 15.11
C PHE A 112 1.82 5.63 14.05
N LEU A 113 3.10 5.25 13.94
CA LEU A 113 4.02 5.85 12.97
C LEU A 113 3.59 5.57 11.52
N ILE A 114 3.09 4.37 11.26
CA ILE A 114 2.59 3.93 9.96
C ILE A 114 1.26 4.62 9.64
N GLU A 115 0.27 4.47 10.54
CA GLU A 115 -1.08 5.00 10.32
C GLU A 115 -1.08 6.52 10.11
N GLU A 116 -0.25 7.27 10.85
CA GLU A 116 -0.16 8.73 10.68
C GLU A 116 0.53 9.15 9.38
N ALA A 117 1.46 8.35 8.85
CA ALA A 117 2.02 8.55 7.51
C ALA A 117 0.97 8.25 6.43
N HIS A 118 0.25 7.14 6.55
CA HIS A 118 -0.80 6.74 5.61
C HIS A 118 -1.99 7.69 5.59
N LYS A 119 -2.46 8.20 6.74
CA LYS A 119 -3.48 9.27 6.83
C LYS A 119 -3.07 10.52 6.05
N ARG A 120 -1.76 10.73 5.88
CA ARG A 120 -1.17 11.82 5.14
C ARG A 120 -0.86 11.45 3.69
N GLY A 121 -1.20 10.26 3.21
CA GLY A 121 -0.89 9.81 1.85
C GLY A 121 0.62 9.65 1.62
N MET A 122 1.38 9.41 2.69
CA MET A 122 2.81 9.16 2.65
C MET A 122 3.07 7.67 2.83
N GLU A 123 3.96 7.10 2.02
CA GLU A 123 4.45 5.72 2.20
C GLU A 123 5.35 5.64 3.46
N PHE A 124 5.45 4.45 4.05
CA PHE A 124 6.27 4.15 5.22
C PHE A 124 7.26 3.03 4.92
N HIS A 125 8.55 3.34 4.98
CA HIS A 125 9.62 2.35 4.87
C HIS A 125 10.26 2.11 6.25
N ALA A 126 10.17 0.89 6.75
CA ALA A 126 10.81 0.48 8.00
C ALA A 126 12.33 0.29 7.78
N TRP A 127 13.13 1.12 8.44
CA TRP A 127 14.59 1.10 8.34
C TRP A 127 15.25 0.33 9.48
N PHE A 128 16.10 -0.64 9.12
CA PHE A 128 16.86 -1.47 10.03
C PHE A 128 18.36 -1.30 9.83
N ASN A 129 19.09 -1.20 10.95
CA ASN A 129 20.52 -1.47 10.97
C ASN A 129 20.74 -2.96 11.29
N PRO A 130 21.34 -3.76 10.38
CA PRO A 130 21.36 -5.21 10.53
C PRO A 130 22.32 -5.68 11.63
N TYR A 131 23.56 -5.20 11.62
CA TYR A 131 24.66 -5.82 12.38
C TYR A 131 25.07 -5.10 13.65
N ARG A 132 24.71 -3.82 13.83
CA ARG A 132 25.13 -3.05 15.00
C ARG A 132 24.52 -3.60 16.28
N ILE A 133 25.34 -3.82 17.30
CA ILE A 133 24.90 -4.17 18.67
C ILE A 133 25.12 -2.98 19.61
N THR A 134 26.32 -2.38 19.61
CA THR A 134 26.65 -1.29 20.54
C THR A 134 27.12 -0.03 19.84
N MET A 135 27.05 1.08 20.57
CA MET A 135 27.78 2.30 20.27
C MET A 135 29.18 2.25 20.87
N ALA A 136 29.96 3.30 20.58
CA ALA A 136 31.32 3.45 21.06
C ALA A 136 31.38 3.33 22.60
N ASP A 137 32.31 2.52 23.08
CA ASP A 137 32.69 2.38 24.49
C ASP A 137 31.60 1.79 25.42
N GLU A 138 30.48 1.33 24.85
CA GLU A 138 29.46 0.63 25.61
C GLU A 138 29.86 -0.81 25.95
N SER A 139 29.58 -1.20 27.20
CA SER A 139 29.83 -2.56 27.67
C SER A 139 28.76 -3.53 27.17
N ILE A 140 29.20 -4.64 26.58
CA ILE A 140 28.34 -5.75 26.15
C ILE A 140 27.60 -6.41 27.32
N ASP A 141 28.16 -6.33 28.54
CA ASP A 141 27.58 -6.96 29.74
C ASP A 141 26.33 -6.24 30.23
N LYS A 142 26.19 -4.95 29.90
CA LYS A 142 25.03 -4.11 30.25
C LYS A 142 23.78 -4.39 29.41
N LEU A 143 23.89 -5.23 28.37
CA LEU A 143 22.72 -5.60 27.58
C LEU A 143 21.68 -6.36 28.43
N PRO A 144 20.37 -6.18 28.17
CA PRO A 144 19.30 -6.96 28.82
C PRO A 144 19.51 -8.47 28.66
N ALA A 145 19.11 -9.26 29.67
CA ALA A 145 19.33 -10.71 29.68
C ALA A 145 18.71 -11.43 28.46
N ASN A 146 17.59 -10.94 27.96
CA ASN A 146 16.90 -11.49 26.79
C ASN A 146 17.46 -11.00 25.44
N HIS A 147 18.45 -10.10 25.42
CA HIS A 147 19.03 -9.55 24.21
C HIS A 147 19.67 -10.67 23.35
N PRO A 148 19.43 -10.75 22.02
CA PRO A 148 19.96 -11.83 21.19
C PRO A 148 21.49 -12.00 21.27
N ALA A 149 22.26 -10.91 21.23
CA ALA A 149 23.71 -10.93 21.47
C ALA A 149 24.15 -11.51 22.84
N LYS A 150 23.33 -11.38 23.89
CA LYS A 150 23.63 -11.91 25.23
C LYS A 150 23.27 -13.39 25.34
N LYS A 151 22.18 -13.80 24.70
CA LYS A 151 21.77 -15.22 24.58
C LYS A 151 22.71 -16.02 23.65
N ASN A 152 23.28 -15.36 22.65
CA ASN A 152 24.13 -15.98 21.63
C ASN A 152 25.48 -15.25 21.52
N PRO A 153 26.36 -15.36 22.53
CA PRO A 153 27.65 -14.66 22.54
C PRO A 153 28.54 -15.08 21.36
N SER A 154 28.36 -16.29 20.81
CA SER A 154 29.07 -16.76 19.61
C SER A 154 28.76 -15.97 18.35
N TRP A 155 27.69 -15.17 18.33
CA TRP A 155 27.33 -14.32 17.20
C TRP A 155 28.07 -12.98 17.19
N VAL A 156 28.76 -12.64 18.28
CA VAL A 156 29.21 -11.27 18.57
C VAL A 156 30.70 -11.12 18.26
N VAL A 157 31.04 -10.09 17.49
CA VAL A 157 32.43 -9.72 17.17
C VAL A 157 32.69 -8.30 17.63
N LYS A 158 33.78 -8.11 18.37
CA LYS A 158 34.28 -6.78 18.74
C LYS A 158 35.14 -6.21 17.61
N HIS A 159 34.91 -4.96 17.25
CA HIS A 159 35.74 -4.21 16.31
C HIS A 159 35.97 -2.79 16.84
N GLY A 160 37.22 -2.44 17.14
CA GLY A 160 37.53 -1.21 17.86
C GLY A 160 36.84 -1.17 19.22
N ASN A 161 36.07 -0.10 19.46
CA ASN A 161 35.30 0.10 20.68
C ASN A 161 33.80 -0.22 20.54
N LYS A 162 33.42 -1.04 19.56
CA LYS A 162 32.01 -1.42 19.28
C LYS A 162 31.87 -2.93 19.09
N TYR A 163 30.64 -3.42 19.20
CA TYR A 163 30.27 -4.81 18.95
C TYR A 163 29.23 -4.93 17.83
N TYR A 164 29.35 -6.02 17.07
CA TYR A 164 28.56 -6.31 15.87
C TYR A 164 28.18 -7.78 15.84
N TYR A 165 27.06 -8.10 15.20
CA TYR A 165 26.79 -9.48 14.78
C TYR A 165 27.71 -9.85 13.62
N ASP A 166 28.22 -11.09 13.60
CA ASP A 166 29.07 -11.61 12.52
C ASP A 166 28.25 -11.94 11.27
N PRO A 167 28.42 -11.20 10.15
CA PRO A 167 27.64 -11.44 8.93
C PRO A 167 27.94 -12.81 8.28
N GLY A 168 29.08 -13.43 8.60
CA GLY A 168 29.48 -14.73 8.08
C GLY A 168 28.70 -15.90 8.65
N LEU A 169 28.04 -15.73 9.80
CA LEU A 169 27.28 -16.80 10.45
C LEU A 169 25.89 -16.97 9.82
N PRO A 170 25.51 -18.17 9.36
CA PRO A 170 24.16 -18.45 8.88
C PRO A 170 23.06 -18.12 9.90
N GLU A 171 23.31 -18.39 11.18
CA GLU A 171 22.37 -18.16 12.28
C GLU A 171 22.13 -16.66 12.50
N VAL A 172 23.15 -15.82 12.32
CA VAL A 172 23.01 -14.36 12.35
C VAL A 172 22.12 -13.88 11.20
N ARG A 173 22.36 -14.36 9.98
CA ARG A 173 21.54 -13.98 8.83
C ARG A 173 20.08 -14.41 9.02
N LYS A 174 19.84 -15.63 9.49
CA LYS A 174 18.49 -16.10 9.84
C LYS A 174 17.84 -15.23 10.90
N TYR A 175 18.54 -14.89 11.98
CA TYR A 175 18.02 -14.01 13.02
C TYR A 175 17.61 -12.63 12.48
N ILE A 176 18.40 -12.04 11.57
CA ILE A 176 18.08 -10.75 10.96
C ILE A 176 16.85 -10.89 10.04
N VAL A 177 16.78 -11.95 9.23
CA VAL A 177 15.62 -12.26 8.38
C VAL A 177 14.35 -12.41 9.23
N ASP A 178 14.39 -13.23 10.29
CA ASP A 178 13.26 -13.46 11.18
C ASP A 178 12.83 -12.17 11.90
N SER A 179 13.80 -11.31 12.28
CA SER A 179 13.51 -10.00 12.89
C SER A 179 12.76 -9.06 11.94
N ILE A 180 13.06 -9.11 10.65
CA ILE A 180 12.38 -8.28 9.63
C ILE A 180 11.04 -8.91 9.27
N ALA A 181 10.98 -10.24 9.16
CA ALA A 181 9.74 -10.97 8.88
C ALA A 181 8.65 -10.70 9.92
N GLU A 182 9.02 -10.60 11.22
CA GLU A 182 8.09 -10.21 12.29
C GLU A 182 7.44 -8.85 11.99
N VAL A 183 8.21 -7.88 11.49
CA VAL A 183 7.67 -6.56 11.15
C VAL A 183 6.79 -6.61 9.90
N VAL A 184 7.23 -7.30 8.85
CA VAL A 184 6.46 -7.44 7.59
C VAL A 184 5.12 -8.13 7.85
N GLN A 185 5.08 -9.12 8.72
CA GLN A 185 3.87 -9.87 9.06
C GLN A 185 2.88 -9.04 9.89
N ASN A 186 3.37 -8.27 10.85
CA ASN A 186 2.52 -7.66 11.88
C ASN A 186 2.13 -6.20 11.59
N TYR A 187 2.84 -5.52 10.70
CA TYR A 187 2.65 -4.09 10.46
C TYR A 187 2.48 -3.77 8.97
N ASP A 188 1.67 -2.74 8.68
CA ASP A 188 1.33 -2.32 7.31
C ASP A 188 2.41 -1.40 6.71
N ILE A 189 3.64 -1.91 6.60
CA ILE A 189 4.75 -1.18 5.98
C ILE A 189 4.68 -1.26 4.46
N ASP A 190 5.10 -0.21 3.76
CA ASP A 190 5.18 -0.16 2.30
C ASP A 190 6.56 -0.61 1.79
N GLY A 191 7.59 -0.46 2.63
CA GLY A 191 8.95 -0.89 2.31
C GLY A 191 9.80 -1.30 3.50
N VAL A 192 10.83 -2.10 3.23
CA VAL A 192 11.95 -2.38 4.13
C VAL A 192 13.21 -1.68 3.60
N HIS A 193 13.98 -1.08 4.50
CA HIS A 193 15.15 -0.28 4.15
C HIS A 193 16.37 -0.67 5.01
N PHE A 194 17.53 -0.87 4.40
CA PHE A 194 18.82 -0.85 5.11
C PHE A 194 19.63 0.39 4.71
N ASP A 195 20.41 0.93 5.64
CA ASP A 195 21.39 1.99 5.39
C ASP A 195 22.78 1.42 5.03
N ASP A 196 23.84 2.17 5.27
CA ASP A 196 25.19 1.95 4.74
C ASP A 196 26.11 1.09 5.64
N TYR A 197 25.64 0.64 6.80
CA TYR A 197 26.46 -0.13 7.74
C TYR A 197 26.38 -1.63 7.48
N PHE A 198 27.47 -2.16 6.91
CA PHE A 198 27.71 -3.59 6.75
C PHE A 198 28.82 -4.05 7.69
N TYR A 199 29.98 -4.46 7.17
CA TYR A 199 31.15 -4.65 8.03
C TYR A 199 31.70 -3.28 8.48
N PRO A 200 32.25 -3.19 9.69
CA PRO A 200 32.76 -1.92 10.24
C PRO A 200 34.18 -1.56 9.77
N GLY A 201 34.82 -2.42 8.98
CA GLY A 201 36.17 -2.21 8.48
C GLY A 201 36.80 -3.47 7.90
N VAL A 202 37.97 -3.29 7.28
CA VAL A 202 38.77 -4.36 6.66
C VAL A 202 39.26 -5.38 7.69
N SER A 203 39.54 -4.94 8.92
CA SER A 203 40.07 -5.78 10.01
C SER A 203 38.98 -6.30 10.94
N PHE A 204 38.06 -7.12 10.43
CA PHE A 204 37.04 -7.80 11.25
C PHE A 204 37.52 -9.16 11.74
N ASN A 205 37.27 -9.51 13.01
CA ASN A 205 37.73 -10.76 13.63
C ASN A 205 36.72 -11.91 13.42
N ASP A 206 36.58 -12.34 12.18
CA ASP A 206 35.74 -13.46 11.73
C ASP A 206 36.56 -14.69 11.30
N THR A 207 37.81 -14.81 11.78
CA THR A 207 38.74 -15.87 11.34
C THR A 207 38.15 -17.27 11.52
N ALA A 208 37.54 -17.53 12.69
CA ALA A 208 36.90 -18.82 12.97
C ALA A 208 35.69 -19.08 12.06
N THR A 209 34.87 -18.05 11.84
CA THR A 209 33.70 -18.10 10.94
C THR A 209 34.13 -18.36 9.50
N TYR A 210 35.15 -17.66 9.02
CA TYR A 210 35.72 -17.86 7.69
C TYR A 210 36.32 -19.25 7.53
N GLN A 211 37.05 -19.78 8.51
CA GLN A 211 37.57 -21.16 8.47
C GLN A 211 36.44 -22.19 8.35
N LYS A 212 35.32 -21.97 9.07
CA LYS A 212 34.19 -22.89 9.07
C LYS A 212 33.33 -22.81 7.80
N TYR A 213 33.06 -21.62 7.30
CA TYR A 213 32.07 -21.39 6.24
C TYR A 213 32.66 -20.85 4.92
N GLY A 214 33.90 -20.38 4.92
CA GLY A 214 34.53 -19.66 3.80
C GLY A 214 35.03 -20.53 2.65
N LYS A 215 35.07 -21.86 2.81
CA LYS A 215 35.41 -22.83 1.74
C LYS A 215 36.73 -22.55 0.99
N GLY A 216 37.68 -21.87 1.62
CA GLY A 216 38.95 -21.47 1.00
C GLY A 216 38.83 -20.35 -0.06
N GLN A 217 37.67 -19.72 -0.22
CA GLN A 217 37.47 -18.57 -1.11
C GLN A 217 38.29 -17.36 -0.65
N ASN A 218 38.66 -16.42 -1.53
CA ASN A 218 39.19 -15.13 -1.09
C ASN A 218 38.28 -14.49 -0.01
N LYS A 219 38.87 -14.11 1.13
CA LYS A 219 38.12 -13.66 2.31
C LYS A 219 37.26 -12.42 2.05
N ASP A 220 37.76 -11.48 1.26
CA ASP A 220 37.00 -10.26 0.94
C ASP A 220 35.81 -10.56 0.02
N ASN A 221 35.99 -11.47 -0.95
CA ASN A 221 34.89 -11.97 -1.78
C ASN A 221 33.83 -12.70 -0.93
N TRP A 222 34.28 -13.54 0.01
CA TRP A 222 33.40 -14.23 0.95
C TRP A 222 32.61 -13.24 1.82
N ARG A 223 33.26 -12.18 2.33
CA ARG A 223 32.58 -11.13 3.11
C ARG A 223 31.53 -10.38 2.30
N ARG A 224 31.82 -10.04 1.04
CA ARG A 224 30.83 -9.47 0.12
C ARG A 224 29.65 -10.42 -0.09
N GLU A 225 29.93 -11.71 -0.29
CA GLU A 225 28.87 -12.71 -0.50
C GLU A 225 28.02 -12.97 0.75
N ASN A 226 28.58 -12.83 1.95
CA ASN A 226 27.80 -12.87 3.19
C ASN A 226 26.76 -11.75 3.24
N VAL A 227 27.13 -10.53 2.81
CA VAL A 227 26.21 -9.41 2.69
C VAL A 227 25.18 -9.68 1.60
N ASN A 228 25.60 -10.13 0.41
CA ASN A 228 24.70 -10.49 -0.69
C ASN A 228 23.66 -11.52 -0.25
N THR A 229 24.10 -12.54 0.47
CA THR A 229 23.22 -13.59 1.00
C THR A 229 22.18 -13.02 1.95
N LEU A 230 22.57 -12.12 2.87
CA LEU A 230 21.57 -11.47 3.74
C LEU A 230 20.53 -10.71 2.91
N LEU A 231 20.94 -9.89 1.95
CA LEU A 231 20.01 -9.09 1.15
C LEU A 231 19.05 -9.97 0.35
N ARG A 232 19.57 -11.05 -0.25
CA ARG A 232 18.78 -12.05 -0.96
C ARG A 232 17.73 -12.69 -0.06
N ASP A 233 18.15 -13.16 1.12
CA ASP A 233 17.28 -13.90 2.03
C ASP A 233 16.20 -12.97 2.63
N VAL A 234 16.55 -11.71 2.91
CA VAL A 234 15.60 -10.68 3.35
C VAL A 234 14.57 -10.39 2.25
N LYS A 235 15.00 -10.15 1.01
CA LYS A 235 14.07 -9.92 -0.12
C LYS A 235 13.14 -11.12 -0.29
N ALA A 236 13.68 -12.34 -0.31
CA ALA A 236 12.88 -13.55 -0.47
C ALA A 236 11.83 -13.68 0.65
N SER A 237 12.22 -13.44 1.90
CA SER A 237 11.30 -13.45 3.05
C SER A 237 10.19 -12.41 2.91
N ILE A 238 10.53 -11.16 2.57
CA ILE A 238 9.53 -10.09 2.37
C ILE A 238 8.53 -10.50 1.31
N LYS A 239 9.02 -10.90 0.12
CA LYS A 239 8.17 -11.24 -1.02
C LYS A 239 7.28 -12.47 -0.76
N SER A 240 7.70 -13.38 0.11
CA SER A 240 6.89 -14.53 0.52
C SER A 240 5.72 -14.16 1.44
N ILE A 241 5.79 -13.03 2.16
CA ILE A 241 4.76 -12.58 3.10
C ILE A 241 3.88 -11.51 2.45
N LYS A 242 4.49 -10.48 1.87
CA LYS A 242 3.83 -9.36 1.18
C LYS A 242 4.56 -9.04 -0.14
N PRO A 243 4.13 -9.61 -1.29
CA PRO A 243 4.83 -9.46 -2.58
C PRO A 243 5.07 -8.01 -3.03
N ASN A 244 4.16 -7.11 -2.67
CA ASN A 244 4.22 -5.70 -3.09
C ASN A 244 5.09 -4.83 -2.18
N VAL A 245 5.49 -5.31 -0.99
CA VAL A 245 6.40 -4.55 -0.11
C VAL A 245 7.79 -4.53 -0.73
N VAL A 246 8.35 -3.34 -0.93
CA VAL A 246 9.65 -3.15 -1.59
C VAL A 246 10.80 -3.32 -0.60
N PHE A 247 11.94 -3.83 -1.08
CA PHE A 247 13.17 -3.90 -0.30
C PHE A 247 14.26 -3.06 -0.95
N GLY A 248 14.90 -2.17 -0.19
CA GLY A 248 16.02 -1.41 -0.72
C GLY A 248 17.08 -1.02 0.28
N VAL A 249 18.18 -0.53 -0.26
CA VAL A 249 19.42 -0.33 0.48
C VAL A 249 20.04 1.01 0.10
N SER A 250 20.50 1.77 1.10
CA SER A 250 21.25 3.02 0.92
C SER A 250 22.73 2.83 1.25
N PRO A 251 23.57 2.41 0.29
CA PRO A 251 25.01 2.29 0.50
C PRO A 251 25.72 3.65 0.43
N ALA A 252 26.97 3.69 0.89
CA ALA A 252 27.84 4.84 0.65
C ALA A 252 27.95 5.16 -0.85
N GLY A 253 28.07 6.45 -1.20
CA GLY A 253 27.94 6.92 -2.59
C GLY A 253 29.05 6.49 -3.56
N ILE A 254 30.14 5.89 -3.09
CA ILE A 254 31.23 5.36 -3.93
C ILE A 254 31.29 3.84 -3.76
N TRP A 255 31.00 3.11 -4.84
CA TRP A 255 31.19 1.66 -4.91
C TRP A 255 32.68 1.32 -5.02
N ARG A 256 33.30 1.71 -6.13
CA ARG A 256 34.75 1.65 -6.37
C ARG A 256 35.21 2.89 -7.14
N ASN A 257 36.43 3.34 -6.85
CA ASN A 257 37.13 4.39 -7.58
C ASN A 257 37.66 3.83 -8.91
N LYS A 258 37.77 4.68 -9.94
CA LYS A 258 38.34 4.32 -11.25
C LYS A 258 39.76 3.75 -11.16
N SER A 259 40.53 4.18 -10.18
CA SER A 259 41.89 3.67 -9.89
C SER A 259 41.90 2.22 -9.42
N SER A 260 40.85 1.78 -8.74
CA SER A 260 40.71 0.44 -8.18
C SER A 260 40.02 -0.52 -9.16
N ASP A 261 39.15 0.01 -10.01
CA ASP A 261 38.44 -0.69 -11.07
C ASP A 261 38.18 0.28 -12.24
N PRO A 262 38.59 -0.01 -13.48
CA PRO A 262 38.41 0.92 -14.60
C PRO A 262 36.95 1.25 -14.92
N THR A 263 36.01 0.43 -14.46
CA THR A 263 34.56 0.65 -14.58
C THR A 263 33.96 1.34 -13.35
N GLY A 264 34.77 1.64 -12.34
CA GLY A 264 34.42 2.44 -11.18
C GLY A 264 34.21 3.92 -11.52
N SER A 265 33.73 4.68 -10.54
CA SER A 265 33.45 6.10 -10.72
C SER A 265 34.74 6.92 -10.71
N ASP A 266 34.76 8.05 -11.43
CA ASP A 266 35.90 8.97 -11.49
C ASP A 266 36.02 9.79 -10.20
N THR A 267 36.42 9.11 -9.13
CA THR A 267 36.48 9.58 -7.75
C THR A 267 37.72 9.02 -7.04
N SER A 268 37.98 9.50 -5.83
CA SER A 268 39.12 9.08 -4.99
C SER A 268 38.76 8.93 -3.51
N GLY A 269 37.47 8.70 -3.20
CA GLY A 269 36.97 8.59 -1.83
C GLY A 269 37.01 7.15 -1.31
N ASN A 270 36.43 6.93 -0.13
CA ASN A 270 36.33 5.58 0.44
C ASN A 270 35.37 4.70 -0.37
N GLU A 271 35.78 3.46 -0.61
CA GLU A 271 35.05 2.49 -1.45
C GLU A 271 34.23 1.54 -0.57
N SER A 272 32.92 1.51 -0.75
CA SER A 272 32.03 0.57 -0.04
C SER A 272 32.37 -0.90 -0.32
N TYR A 273 32.86 -1.20 -1.53
CA TYR A 273 33.28 -2.55 -1.94
C TYR A 273 34.37 -3.18 -1.04
N VAL A 274 35.24 -2.33 -0.48
CA VAL A 274 36.40 -2.77 0.34
C VAL A 274 36.20 -2.42 1.81
N GLY A 275 35.82 -1.18 2.12
CA GLY A 275 35.75 -0.70 3.50
C GLY A 275 34.64 -1.36 4.31
N THR A 276 33.51 -1.66 3.68
CA THR A 276 32.33 -2.25 4.33
C THR A 276 31.87 -3.56 3.70
N TYR A 277 32.55 -4.01 2.64
CA TYR A 277 32.19 -5.19 1.83
C TYR A 277 30.78 -5.10 1.24
N ALA A 278 30.33 -3.89 0.93
CA ALA A 278 29.08 -3.63 0.25
C ALA A 278 29.27 -3.59 -1.27
N ASP A 279 28.97 -4.72 -1.92
CA ASP A 279 29.10 -4.85 -3.38
C ASP A 279 27.81 -4.46 -4.12
N THR A 280 27.53 -3.16 -4.14
CA THR A 280 26.26 -2.65 -4.69
C THR A 280 26.03 -3.04 -6.15
N ARG A 281 27.09 -3.14 -6.97
CA ARG A 281 26.97 -3.60 -8.35
C ARG A 281 26.43 -5.03 -8.42
N ALA A 282 26.90 -5.93 -7.56
CA ALA A 282 26.38 -7.29 -7.49
C ALA A 282 24.90 -7.31 -7.11
N TRP A 283 24.50 -6.46 -6.14
CA TRP A 283 23.10 -6.38 -5.71
C TRP A 283 22.17 -5.95 -6.84
N ILE A 284 22.59 -4.95 -7.63
CA ILE A 284 21.86 -4.47 -8.79
C ILE A 284 21.78 -5.54 -9.88
N LYS A 285 22.92 -6.12 -10.27
CA LYS A 285 22.98 -7.10 -11.37
C LYS A 285 22.23 -8.40 -11.07
N GLN A 286 22.16 -8.80 -9.81
CA GLN A 286 21.46 -10.02 -9.40
C GLN A 286 20.02 -9.76 -8.94
N GLY A 287 19.56 -8.50 -8.90
CA GLY A 287 18.20 -8.15 -8.46
C GLY A 287 17.94 -8.44 -6.98
N LEU A 288 18.96 -8.32 -6.12
CA LEU A 288 18.86 -8.62 -4.68
C LEU A 288 18.05 -7.58 -3.90
N ILE A 289 17.74 -6.44 -4.54
CA ILE A 289 17.01 -5.29 -4.00
C ILE A 289 16.04 -4.79 -5.06
N ASP A 290 14.92 -4.19 -4.65
CA ASP A 290 13.97 -3.48 -5.52
C ASP A 290 14.45 -2.05 -5.80
N TYR A 291 15.11 -1.39 -4.83
CA TYR A 291 15.66 -0.05 -5.03
C TYR A 291 17.02 0.15 -4.35
N VAL A 292 17.81 1.09 -4.86
CA VAL A 292 19.12 1.48 -4.34
C VAL A 292 19.22 2.99 -4.14
N VAL A 293 19.86 3.40 -3.03
CA VAL A 293 19.95 4.82 -2.62
C VAL A 293 21.38 5.24 -2.30
N PRO A 294 22.27 5.40 -3.29
CA PRO A 294 23.64 5.84 -3.04
C PRO A 294 23.66 7.20 -2.32
N GLN A 295 24.42 7.27 -1.22
CA GLN A 295 24.56 8.47 -0.41
C GLN A 295 25.53 9.47 -1.05
N LEU A 296 25.02 10.31 -1.96
CA LEU A 296 25.81 11.31 -2.69
C LEU A 296 25.95 12.61 -1.88
N TYR A 297 26.50 12.50 -0.68
CA TYR A 297 26.58 13.60 0.28
C TYR A 297 27.77 14.52 0.00
N TRP A 298 27.95 14.96 -1.25
CA TRP A 298 29.01 15.89 -1.65
C TRP A 298 28.48 16.98 -2.58
N PRO A 299 29.15 18.15 -2.65
CA PRO A 299 28.80 19.18 -3.62
C PRO A 299 29.11 18.79 -5.07
N ILE A 300 28.41 19.43 -6.01
CA ILE A 300 28.80 19.45 -7.43
C ILE A 300 30.21 20.06 -7.55
N GLY A 301 31.08 19.41 -8.33
CA GLY A 301 32.46 19.86 -8.59
C GLY A 301 33.49 19.49 -7.51
N LEU A 302 33.11 18.77 -6.45
CA LEU A 302 34.09 18.32 -5.45
C LEU A 302 35.06 17.30 -6.07
N LYS A 303 36.35 17.66 -6.19
CA LYS A 303 37.38 16.86 -6.86
C LYS A 303 37.40 15.37 -6.44
N ALA A 304 37.26 15.08 -5.15
CA ALA A 304 37.37 13.71 -4.64
C ALA A 304 36.11 12.86 -4.87
N ALA A 305 34.93 13.48 -4.96
CA ALA A 305 33.64 12.80 -5.00
C ALA A 305 32.58 13.72 -5.61
N ASP A 306 32.77 14.08 -6.89
CA ASP A 306 31.92 15.06 -7.58
C ASP A 306 30.50 14.50 -7.75
N TYR A 307 29.52 15.18 -7.16
CA TYR A 307 28.11 14.80 -7.26
C TYR A 307 27.69 14.57 -8.72
N SER A 308 28.10 15.45 -9.64
CA SER A 308 27.70 15.39 -11.05
C SER A 308 28.22 14.15 -11.77
N LYS A 309 29.43 13.69 -11.41
CA LYS A 309 30.01 12.46 -11.95
C LYS A 309 29.35 11.22 -11.35
N LEU A 310 29.03 11.27 -10.06
CA LEU A 310 28.43 10.14 -9.36
C LEU A 310 26.99 9.89 -9.78
N VAL A 311 26.16 10.93 -9.99
CA VAL A 311 24.79 10.72 -10.52
C VAL A 311 24.80 10.05 -11.88
N ALA A 312 25.70 10.46 -12.78
CA ALA A 312 25.85 9.84 -14.09
C ALA A 312 26.30 8.38 -13.99
N TRP A 313 27.26 8.10 -13.11
CA TRP A 313 27.77 6.75 -12.89
C TRP A 313 26.70 5.81 -12.34
N TRP A 314 25.96 6.24 -11.31
CA TRP A 314 24.88 5.43 -10.72
C TRP A 314 23.70 5.23 -11.67
N ALA A 315 23.32 6.25 -12.45
CA ALA A 315 22.31 6.10 -13.50
C ALA A 315 22.70 5.01 -14.50
N ASN A 316 23.99 4.94 -14.87
CA ASN A 316 24.50 3.88 -15.74
C ASN A 316 24.49 2.49 -15.08
N GLU A 317 24.75 2.39 -13.77
CA GLU A 317 24.77 1.08 -13.07
C GLU A 317 23.43 0.34 -13.14
N VAL A 318 22.31 1.05 -12.97
CA VAL A 318 20.96 0.48 -12.97
C VAL A 318 20.36 0.33 -14.36
N LYS A 319 21.02 0.86 -15.40
CA LYS A 319 20.51 0.83 -16.77
C LYS A 319 20.27 -0.62 -17.24
N GLY A 320 19.06 -0.87 -17.75
CA GLY A 320 18.63 -2.20 -18.20
C GLY A 320 18.31 -3.17 -17.07
N THR A 321 18.10 -2.67 -15.84
CA THR A 321 17.61 -3.45 -14.70
C THR A 321 16.29 -2.86 -14.19
N ASN A 322 15.60 -3.62 -13.34
CA ASN A 322 14.36 -3.18 -12.70
C ASN A 322 14.61 -2.59 -11.31
N VAL A 323 15.87 -2.27 -10.98
CA VAL A 323 16.23 -1.65 -9.70
C VAL A 323 16.02 -0.16 -9.81
N ASP A 324 15.12 0.38 -8.99
CA ASP A 324 14.90 1.83 -8.94
C ASP A 324 16.07 2.54 -8.26
N LEU A 325 16.56 3.59 -8.89
CA LEU A 325 17.62 4.44 -8.34
C LEU A 325 17.04 5.71 -7.73
N TYR A 326 17.28 5.92 -6.44
CA TYR A 326 17.02 7.19 -5.78
C TYR A 326 18.33 7.82 -5.31
N ILE A 327 18.48 9.13 -5.34
CA ILE A 327 19.72 9.77 -4.86
C ILE A 327 19.58 10.14 -3.38
N GLY A 328 20.54 9.71 -2.56
CA GLY A 328 20.66 10.16 -1.18
C GLY A 328 21.24 11.58 -1.11
N GLN A 329 20.43 12.52 -0.64
CA GLN A 329 20.74 13.95 -0.58
C GLN A 329 21.26 14.38 0.80
N GLY A 330 22.47 14.94 0.83
CA GLY A 330 23.21 15.29 2.05
C GLY A 330 22.87 16.66 2.63
N ILE A 331 21.58 17.01 2.74
CA ILE A 331 21.13 18.36 3.14
C ILE A 331 21.53 18.77 4.58
N TYR A 332 21.97 17.82 5.41
CA TYR A 332 22.60 18.13 6.71
C TYR A 332 23.89 18.95 6.59
N LYS A 333 24.57 18.92 5.44
CA LYS A 333 25.75 19.76 5.15
C LYS A 333 25.31 21.15 4.72
N GLN A 334 25.49 22.11 5.62
CA GLN A 334 25.00 23.49 5.51
C GLN A 334 26.12 24.53 5.65
N GLY A 335 27.37 24.14 5.38
CA GLY A 335 28.55 25.02 5.47
C GLY A 335 29.30 24.96 6.80
N GLN A 336 28.99 24.00 7.68
CA GLN A 336 29.71 23.83 8.95
C GLN A 336 31.17 23.43 8.70
N SER A 337 32.09 23.89 9.56
CA SER A 337 33.52 23.56 9.49
C SER A 337 33.80 22.06 9.66
N SER A 338 32.94 21.33 10.40
CA SER A 338 33.01 19.87 10.56
C SER A 338 32.92 19.10 9.24
N TYR A 339 32.38 19.73 8.18
CA TYR A 339 32.29 19.17 6.83
C TYR A 339 33.15 19.93 5.83
N GLY A 340 34.17 20.66 6.30
CA GLY A 340 35.07 21.45 5.44
C GLY A 340 34.37 22.57 4.70
N GLY A 341 33.29 23.13 5.25
CA GLY A 341 32.54 24.23 4.63
C GLY A 341 31.62 23.81 3.47
N GLN A 342 31.48 22.51 3.18
CA GLN A 342 30.56 22.02 2.15
C GLN A 342 29.11 22.36 2.49
N ASN A 343 28.35 22.86 1.51
CA ASN A 343 26.97 23.31 1.70
C ASN A 343 26.06 22.77 0.59
N ILE A 344 25.57 21.54 0.79
CA ILE A 344 24.67 20.86 -0.14
C ILE A 344 23.27 21.46 -0.08
N ALA A 345 22.81 21.85 1.12
CA ALA A 345 21.51 22.48 1.29
C ALA A 345 21.33 23.70 0.39
N LYS A 346 22.38 24.51 0.21
CA LYS A 346 22.35 25.71 -0.65
C LYS A 346 22.24 25.40 -2.15
N GLU A 347 22.68 24.23 -2.60
CA GLU A 347 22.68 23.83 -4.01
C GLU A 347 21.65 22.73 -4.33
N ILE A 348 20.73 22.42 -3.40
CA ILE A 348 19.83 21.26 -3.54
C ILE A 348 18.92 21.36 -4.77
N VAL A 349 18.50 22.58 -5.16
CA VAL A 349 17.73 22.81 -6.39
C VAL A 349 18.54 22.41 -7.63
N GLN A 350 19.83 22.74 -7.66
CA GLN A 350 20.72 22.38 -8.77
C GLN A 350 20.95 20.87 -8.82
N GLN A 351 21.18 20.23 -7.67
CA GLN A 351 21.37 18.78 -7.58
C GLN A 351 20.14 18.00 -8.06
N VAL A 352 18.93 18.33 -7.58
CA VAL A 352 17.70 17.63 -7.99
C VAL A 352 17.35 17.93 -9.46
N THR A 353 17.62 19.15 -9.94
CA THR A 353 17.45 19.49 -11.36
C THR A 353 18.36 18.67 -12.25
N LEU A 354 19.61 18.42 -11.81
CA LEU A 354 20.54 17.52 -12.51
C LEU A 354 20.05 16.07 -12.48
N ASN A 355 19.55 15.58 -11.34
CA ASN A 355 19.01 14.23 -11.22
C ASN A 355 17.91 13.97 -12.26
N ARG A 356 16.98 14.91 -12.42
CA ARG A 356 15.86 14.83 -13.37
C ARG A 356 16.29 14.82 -14.85
N LYS A 357 17.58 14.97 -15.16
CA LYS A 357 18.12 14.76 -16.52
C LYS A 357 18.39 13.29 -16.84
N TYR A 358 18.38 12.41 -15.85
CA TYR A 358 18.60 10.97 -16.01
C TYR A 358 17.29 10.22 -15.74
N SER A 359 16.71 9.59 -16.77
CA SER A 359 15.47 8.82 -16.67
C SER A 359 15.54 7.64 -15.69
N GLU A 360 16.75 7.13 -15.49
CA GLU A 360 17.06 6.03 -14.57
C GLU A 360 16.91 6.47 -13.11
N ILE A 361 17.05 7.77 -12.81
CA ILE A 361 16.84 8.31 -11.46
C ILE A 361 15.35 8.55 -11.23
N LYS A 362 14.79 7.83 -10.27
CA LYS A 362 13.36 7.81 -9.96
C LYS A 362 12.97 8.68 -8.76
N GLY A 363 13.92 9.42 -8.19
CA GLY A 363 13.66 10.35 -7.10
C GLY A 363 14.83 10.57 -6.15
N SER A 364 14.54 10.94 -4.89
CA SER A 364 15.52 11.31 -3.88
C SER A 364 15.09 10.92 -2.47
N MET A 365 16.09 10.70 -1.60
CA MET A 365 15.91 10.53 -0.16
C MET A 365 16.78 11.55 0.58
N TYR A 366 16.21 12.27 1.56
CA TYR A 366 16.85 13.41 2.21
C TYR A 366 17.38 13.06 3.59
N PHE A 367 18.69 13.25 3.80
CA PHE A 367 19.34 13.08 5.10
C PHE A 367 19.59 14.45 5.77
N SER A 368 18.85 14.81 6.83
CA SER A 368 17.70 14.08 7.42
C SER A 368 16.46 14.95 7.63
N ALA A 369 15.37 14.34 8.11
CA ALA A 369 14.09 15.01 8.30
C ALA A 369 14.17 16.27 9.18
N LYS A 370 15.01 16.28 10.23
CA LYS A 370 15.22 17.48 11.06
C LYS A 370 15.77 18.67 10.27
N ASP A 371 16.58 18.43 9.23
CA ASP A 371 17.20 19.50 8.46
C ASP A 371 16.15 20.22 7.62
N ILE A 372 15.20 19.47 7.06
CA ILE A 372 13.98 20.03 6.46
C ILE A 372 13.16 20.77 7.53
N ALA A 373 12.92 20.14 8.68
CA ALA A 373 12.04 20.69 9.71
C ALA A 373 12.55 22.00 10.34
N ASN A 374 13.87 22.20 10.36
CA ASN A 374 14.54 23.31 11.04
C ASN A 374 15.01 24.43 10.10
N SER A 375 14.95 24.24 8.78
CA SER A 375 15.43 25.23 7.81
C SER A 375 14.33 25.67 6.85
N THR A 376 13.93 26.94 6.96
CA THR A 376 12.93 27.54 6.05
C THR A 376 13.46 27.67 4.63
N SER A 377 14.77 27.83 4.42
CA SER A 377 15.36 27.85 3.07
C SER A 377 15.29 26.48 2.41
N ILE A 378 15.63 25.39 3.12
CA ILE A 378 15.46 24.03 2.60
C ILE A 378 13.98 23.75 2.28
N GLN A 379 13.06 24.17 3.15
CA GLN A 379 11.63 24.02 2.89
C GLN A 379 11.18 24.77 1.63
N LYS A 380 11.67 26.00 1.42
CA LYS A 380 11.38 26.80 0.23
C LYS A 380 11.91 26.12 -1.03
N ASP A 381 13.14 25.62 -0.99
CA ASP A 381 13.77 24.99 -2.14
C ASP A 381 13.08 23.67 -2.51
N LEU A 382 12.76 22.82 -1.52
CA LEU A 382 11.99 21.58 -1.76
C LEU A 382 10.57 21.88 -2.26
N LYS A 383 9.89 22.90 -1.72
CA LYS A 383 8.63 23.37 -2.28
C LYS A 383 8.80 23.76 -3.75
N SER A 384 9.83 24.53 -4.11
CA SER A 384 10.04 24.92 -5.52
C SER A 384 10.28 23.71 -6.44
N LEU A 385 10.89 22.63 -5.93
CA LEU A 385 11.15 21.41 -6.69
C LEU A 385 9.93 20.49 -6.81
N TYR A 386 9.09 20.45 -5.78
CA TYR A 386 8.05 19.43 -5.59
C TYR A 386 6.62 19.93 -5.55
N SER A 387 6.43 21.25 -5.60
CA SER A 387 5.16 21.81 -6.04
C SER A 387 4.99 21.40 -7.49
N SER A 388 4.30 20.28 -7.73
CA SER A 388 3.65 20.08 -9.02
C SER A 388 2.75 21.29 -9.26
N SER A 389 2.62 21.68 -10.51
CA SER A 389 1.64 22.65 -11.02
C SER A 389 0.18 22.19 -10.82
N GLU A 390 -0.12 21.42 -9.78
CA GLU A 390 -1.46 21.36 -9.22
C GLU A 390 -1.55 22.53 -8.26
N GLU A 391 -1.96 23.69 -8.80
CA GLU A 391 -2.61 24.67 -7.95
C GLU A 391 -3.64 23.93 -7.09
N PRO A 392 -3.84 24.31 -5.81
CA PRO A 392 -4.96 23.82 -5.05
C PRO A 392 -6.21 23.97 -5.92
N VAL A 393 -6.70 22.84 -6.43
CA VAL A 393 -7.85 22.84 -7.32
C VAL A 393 -8.97 23.33 -6.44
N THR A 394 -9.40 24.57 -6.65
CA THR A 394 -10.51 25.12 -5.88
C THR A 394 -11.75 24.31 -6.23
N PRO A 395 -12.56 23.89 -5.24
CA PRO A 395 -13.82 23.23 -5.55
C PRO A 395 -14.64 24.17 -6.45
N PRO A 396 -15.25 23.65 -7.51
CA PRO A 396 -16.04 24.47 -8.42
C PRO A 396 -17.25 25.02 -7.65
N SER A 397 -17.56 26.31 -7.82
CA SER A 397 -18.63 26.96 -7.06
C SER A 397 -20.04 26.46 -7.40
N ASN A 398 -20.19 25.75 -8.52
CA ASN A 398 -21.47 25.25 -9.02
C ASN A 398 -21.79 23.79 -8.64
N VAL A 399 -20.87 23.06 -8.00
CA VAL A 399 -21.14 21.70 -7.48
C VAL A 399 -21.26 21.74 -5.96
N LYS A 400 -22.47 21.51 -5.45
CA LYS A 400 -22.71 21.44 -4.01
C LYS A 400 -22.20 20.09 -3.48
N VAL A 401 -21.37 20.12 -2.45
CA VAL A 401 -20.97 18.90 -1.71
C VAL A 401 -21.77 18.83 -0.42
N GLU A 402 -22.51 17.74 -0.24
CA GLU A 402 -23.23 17.41 0.99
C GLU A 402 -22.55 16.23 1.68
N LYS A 403 -22.06 16.44 2.91
CA LYS A 403 -21.35 15.41 3.65
C LYS A 403 -22.31 14.50 4.39
N LEU A 404 -22.28 13.21 4.08
CA LEU A 404 -22.99 12.15 4.78
C LEU A 404 -21.97 11.38 5.61
N ARG A 405 -21.67 11.87 6.81
CA ARG A 405 -20.63 11.32 7.69
C ARG A 405 -20.98 11.45 9.17
N GLY A 406 -20.36 10.63 9.99
CA GLY A 406 -20.26 10.84 11.43
C GLY A 406 -18.90 10.40 11.96
N ASP A 407 -18.77 10.34 13.28
CA ASP A 407 -17.48 10.07 13.95
C ASP A 407 -16.98 8.65 13.66
N GLU A 408 -17.89 7.68 13.57
CA GLU A 408 -17.59 6.31 13.20
C GLU A 408 -18.39 5.83 11.97
N ARG A 409 -18.02 4.65 11.44
CA ARG A 409 -18.71 4.00 10.30
C ARG A 409 -20.21 3.81 10.53
N TYR A 410 -20.61 3.59 11.78
CA TYR A 410 -22.00 3.43 12.18
C TYR A 410 -22.78 4.73 11.98
N ASP A 411 -22.19 5.85 12.39
CA ASP A 411 -22.80 7.18 12.27
C ASP A 411 -22.88 7.64 10.82
N THR A 412 -21.87 7.30 10.00
CA THR A 412 -21.92 7.51 8.54
C THR A 412 -23.09 6.74 7.92
N ALA A 413 -23.28 5.45 8.27
CA ALA A 413 -24.43 4.68 7.81
C ALA A 413 -25.77 5.30 8.23
N VAL A 414 -25.85 5.83 9.46
CA VAL A 414 -27.02 6.56 9.96
C VAL A 414 -27.25 7.86 9.19
N ALA A 415 -26.20 8.62 8.86
CA ALA A 415 -26.31 9.84 8.07
C ALA A 415 -26.87 9.56 6.66
N ILE A 416 -26.41 8.49 6.03
CA ILE A 416 -26.93 8.02 4.74
C ILE A 416 -28.39 7.58 4.86
N SER A 417 -28.73 6.83 5.92
CA SER A 417 -30.09 6.40 6.21
C SER A 417 -31.05 7.58 6.37
N LYS A 418 -30.70 8.58 7.17
CA LYS A 418 -31.51 9.80 7.34
C LYS A 418 -31.72 10.55 6.04
N LYS A 419 -30.76 10.49 5.11
CA LYS A 419 -30.87 11.13 3.80
C LYS A 419 -31.86 10.41 2.88
N GLY A 420 -31.83 9.08 2.85
CA GLY A 420 -32.67 8.26 1.96
C GLY A 420 -34.05 7.92 2.51
N TRP A 421 -34.20 7.91 3.83
CA TRP A 421 -35.38 7.43 4.58
C TRP A 421 -35.74 8.40 5.71
N ALA A 422 -36.24 9.57 5.35
CA ALA A 422 -36.40 10.71 6.25
C ALA A 422 -37.27 10.44 7.50
N THR A 423 -38.28 9.57 7.40
CA THR A 423 -39.23 9.31 8.50
C THR A 423 -39.24 7.86 8.96
N ASN A 424 -39.38 6.91 8.03
CA ASN A 424 -39.52 5.48 8.32
C ASN A 424 -38.95 4.63 7.18
N SER A 425 -38.77 3.34 7.44
CA SER A 425 -38.56 2.31 6.42
C SER A 425 -39.15 1.00 6.93
N ASP A 426 -39.95 0.31 6.12
CA ASP A 426 -40.59 -0.95 6.51
C ASP A 426 -39.56 -2.07 6.73
N THR A 427 -38.42 -1.99 6.04
CA THR A 427 -37.33 -2.96 6.11
C THR A 427 -36.00 -2.28 6.40
N VAL A 428 -35.19 -2.85 7.28
CA VAL A 428 -33.78 -2.44 7.45
C VAL A 428 -32.87 -3.64 7.21
N VAL A 429 -31.79 -3.43 6.46
CA VAL A 429 -30.74 -4.44 6.26
C VAL A 429 -29.59 -4.15 7.23
N LEU A 430 -29.15 -5.17 7.97
CA LEU A 430 -28.03 -5.06 8.91
C LEU A 430 -26.85 -5.93 8.45
N VAL A 431 -25.67 -5.32 8.43
CA VAL A 431 -24.39 -5.96 8.08
C VAL A 431 -23.40 -5.74 9.22
N ASN A 432 -22.49 -6.68 9.46
CA ASN A 432 -21.38 -6.46 10.38
C ASN A 432 -20.41 -5.39 9.83
N GLY A 433 -20.18 -4.32 10.59
CA GLY A 433 -19.33 -3.20 10.19
C GLY A 433 -17.84 -3.51 10.04
N TYR A 434 -17.34 -4.59 10.66
CA TYR A 434 -15.95 -5.07 10.57
C TYR A 434 -15.78 -6.28 9.63
N SER A 435 -16.86 -7.02 9.37
CA SER A 435 -16.89 -8.16 8.44
C SER A 435 -17.79 -7.84 7.24
N ILE A 436 -17.46 -6.78 6.51
CA ILE A 436 -18.31 -6.23 5.43
C ILE A 436 -18.44 -7.17 4.23
N VAL A 437 -17.58 -8.18 4.12
CA VAL A 437 -17.56 -9.15 3.02
C VAL A 437 -18.92 -9.81 2.83
N ASP A 438 -19.63 -10.13 3.92
CA ASP A 438 -20.96 -10.75 3.82
C ASP A 438 -21.98 -9.77 3.21
N GLY A 439 -21.76 -8.47 3.37
CA GLY A 439 -22.65 -7.41 2.88
C GLY A 439 -22.35 -6.88 1.48
N ILE A 440 -21.19 -7.18 0.86
CA ILE A 440 -20.80 -6.54 -0.42
C ILE A 440 -21.76 -6.81 -1.58
N THR A 441 -22.63 -7.82 -1.46
CA THR A 441 -23.66 -8.19 -2.44
C THR A 441 -25.08 -7.82 -1.99
N SER A 442 -25.25 -7.15 -0.84
CA SER A 442 -26.56 -6.88 -0.23
C SER A 442 -27.29 -5.66 -0.80
N THR A 443 -26.61 -4.76 -1.52
CA THR A 443 -27.22 -3.55 -2.08
C THR A 443 -28.46 -3.84 -2.93
N PRO A 444 -28.46 -4.80 -3.88
CA PRO A 444 -29.67 -5.14 -4.64
C PRO A 444 -30.85 -5.60 -3.78
N LEU A 445 -30.58 -6.41 -2.76
CA LEU A 445 -31.62 -6.87 -1.84
C LEU A 445 -32.17 -5.70 -1.01
N ALA A 446 -31.30 -4.84 -0.49
CA ALA A 446 -31.70 -3.64 0.25
C ALA A 446 -32.56 -2.70 -0.62
N THR A 447 -32.12 -2.37 -1.83
CA THR A 447 -32.87 -1.49 -2.75
C THR A 447 -34.21 -2.13 -3.16
N SER A 448 -34.27 -3.45 -3.38
CA SER A 448 -35.53 -4.13 -3.71
C SER A 448 -36.60 -4.04 -2.61
N ASN A 449 -36.19 -3.87 -1.35
CA ASN A 449 -37.05 -3.67 -0.19
C ASN A 449 -37.19 -2.19 0.21
N ASP A 450 -36.70 -1.24 -0.60
CA ASP A 450 -36.55 0.18 -0.26
C ASP A 450 -35.97 0.39 1.16
N ALA A 451 -34.87 -0.29 1.46
CA ALA A 451 -34.27 -0.37 2.78
C ALA A 451 -32.88 0.28 2.83
N PRO A 452 -32.52 0.99 3.93
CA PRO A 452 -31.14 1.32 4.21
C PRO A 452 -30.33 0.09 4.62
N ILE A 453 -29.01 0.15 4.42
CA ILE A 453 -28.05 -0.72 5.08
C ILE A 453 -27.49 0.02 6.30
N LEU A 454 -27.72 -0.53 7.49
CA LEU A 454 -27.05 -0.09 8.72
C LEU A 454 -26.03 -1.13 9.19
N LEU A 455 -25.16 -0.71 10.10
CA LEU A 455 -24.04 -1.51 10.56
C LEU A 455 -24.19 -1.93 12.02
N VAL A 456 -23.81 -3.16 12.33
CA VAL A 456 -23.76 -3.71 13.70
C VAL A 456 -22.38 -4.30 14.00
N ASN A 457 -22.12 -4.58 15.27
CA ASN A 457 -21.01 -5.45 15.66
C ASN A 457 -21.46 -6.91 15.65
N LYS A 458 -20.51 -7.84 15.88
CA LYS A 458 -20.83 -9.27 16.01
C LYS A 458 -21.87 -9.53 17.10
N ASP A 459 -21.67 -8.95 18.28
CA ASP A 459 -22.41 -9.34 19.49
C ASP A 459 -23.13 -8.17 20.16
N ASN A 460 -23.26 -7.02 19.48
CA ASN A 460 -24.01 -5.86 19.98
C ASN A 460 -24.44 -4.92 18.84
N ILE A 461 -25.44 -4.07 19.12
CA ILE A 461 -25.85 -2.97 18.24
C ILE A 461 -25.28 -1.66 18.79
N PRO A 462 -24.42 -0.95 18.02
CA PRO A 462 -23.96 0.37 18.41
C PRO A 462 -25.11 1.33 18.69
N THR A 463 -24.92 2.24 19.64
CA THR A 463 -25.96 3.18 20.09
C THR A 463 -26.57 3.98 18.93
N SER A 464 -25.76 4.42 17.97
CA SER A 464 -26.24 5.15 16.80
C SER A 464 -27.13 4.30 15.90
N THR A 465 -26.72 3.06 15.59
CA THR A 465 -27.56 2.10 14.85
C THR A 465 -28.85 1.78 15.61
N LYS A 466 -28.79 1.59 16.93
CA LYS A 466 -29.97 1.29 17.76
C LYS A 466 -30.97 2.44 17.75
N ASN A 467 -30.49 3.69 17.85
CA ASN A 467 -31.34 4.88 17.78
C ASN A 467 -31.94 5.06 16.38
N GLU A 468 -31.19 4.75 15.34
CA GLU A 468 -31.69 4.82 13.97
C GLU A 468 -32.73 3.75 13.67
N LEU A 469 -32.57 2.52 14.20
CA LEU A 469 -33.62 1.49 14.14
C LEU A 469 -34.93 1.98 14.77
N LYS A 470 -34.86 2.61 15.95
CA LYS A 470 -36.05 3.19 16.60
C LYS A 470 -36.69 4.30 15.76
N ARG A 471 -35.88 5.15 15.14
CA ARG A 471 -36.37 6.22 14.26
C ARG A 471 -37.09 5.66 13.04
N LEU A 472 -36.49 4.66 12.39
CA LEU A 472 -37.05 4.03 11.19
C LEU A 472 -38.27 3.17 11.49
N ASN A 473 -38.34 2.59 12.69
CA ASN A 473 -39.40 1.71 13.19
C ASN A 473 -39.81 0.61 12.18
N PRO A 474 -38.86 -0.24 11.72
CA PRO A 474 -39.14 -1.22 10.68
C PRO A 474 -39.99 -2.40 11.20
N SER A 475 -40.85 -2.93 10.32
CA SER A 475 -41.60 -4.18 10.57
C SER A 475 -40.79 -5.43 10.20
N LYS A 476 -39.72 -5.27 9.42
CA LYS A 476 -38.79 -6.33 9.00
C LYS A 476 -37.33 -5.90 9.16
N VAL A 477 -36.50 -6.77 9.71
CA VAL A 477 -35.05 -6.63 9.71
C VAL A 477 -34.42 -7.81 8.98
N ILE A 478 -33.54 -7.52 8.02
CA ILE A 478 -32.78 -8.54 7.29
C ILE A 478 -31.34 -8.53 7.81
N LEU A 479 -30.91 -9.62 8.43
CA LEU A 479 -29.54 -9.81 8.86
C LEU A 479 -28.73 -10.47 7.76
N ILE A 480 -27.64 -9.83 7.33
CA ILE A 480 -26.75 -10.38 6.31
C ILE A 480 -25.53 -11.02 6.97
N GLY A 481 -25.37 -12.32 6.74
CA GLY A 481 -24.31 -13.15 7.34
C GLY A 481 -24.81 -14.10 8.42
N GLY A 482 -24.06 -15.19 8.61
CA GLY A 482 -24.35 -16.19 9.63
C GLY A 482 -24.02 -15.72 11.06
N ASN A 483 -24.20 -16.61 12.04
CA ASN A 483 -23.92 -16.33 13.47
C ASN A 483 -22.45 -15.97 13.75
N ASN A 484 -21.53 -16.37 12.88
CA ASN A 484 -20.13 -15.98 12.97
C ASN A 484 -19.94 -14.47 12.74
N SER A 485 -20.80 -13.85 11.95
CA SER A 485 -20.73 -12.43 11.60
C SER A 485 -21.70 -11.60 12.44
N ILE A 486 -22.93 -12.05 12.64
CA ILE A 486 -23.93 -11.36 13.48
C ILE A 486 -24.52 -12.40 14.44
N GLY A 487 -24.09 -12.38 15.70
CA GLY A 487 -24.50 -13.33 16.73
C GLY A 487 -25.92 -13.12 17.27
N ASP A 488 -26.41 -14.10 18.02
CA ASP A 488 -27.80 -14.12 18.55
C ASP A 488 -28.12 -12.97 19.51
N LYS A 489 -27.08 -12.36 20.11
CA LYS A 489 -27.22 -11.17 20.95
C LYS A 489 -27.78 -9.98 20.16
N VAL A 490 -27.37 -9.82 18.90
CA VAL A 490 -27.90 -8.76 18.04
C VAL A 490 -29.39 -8.99 17.76
N GLU A 491 -29.82 -10.23 17.49
CA GLU A 491 -31.24 -10.55 17.33
C GLU A 491 -32.06 -10.23 18.57
N SER A 492 -31.51 -10.55 19.75
CA SER A 492 -32.16 -10.26 21.03
C SER A 492 -32.29 -8.75 21.23
N GLU A 493 -31.21 -7.99 20.99
CA GLU A 493 -31.23 -6.52 21.09
C GLU A 493 -32.19 -5.88 20.07
N ILE A 494 -32.38 -6.44 18.88
CA ILE A 494 -33.38 -5.96 17.90
C ILE A 494 -34.80 -6.11 18.48
N LYS A 495 -35.12 -7.29 19.03
CA LYS A 495 -36.44 -7.59 19.62
C LYS A 495 -36.72 -6.71 20.85
N ASP A 496 -35.68 -6.38 21.63
CA ASP A 496 -35.79 -5.45 22.75
C ASP A 496 -35.96 -3.99 22.30
N THR A 497 -35.49 -3.66 21.10
CA THR A 497 -35.51 -2.29 20.56
C THR A 497 -36.80 -1.97 19.82
N LEU A 498 -37.37 -2.96 19.12
CA LEU A 498 -38.50 -2.79 18.20
C LEU A 498 -39.67 -3.71 18.58
N SER A 499 -40.88 -3.15 18.63
CA SER A 499 -42.10 -3.94 18.85
C SER A 499 -42.61 -4.51 17.53
N ASN A 500 -43.03 -5.78 17.51
CA ASN A 500 -43.61 -6.48 16.34
C ASN A 500 -42.71 -6.57 15.09
N VAL A 501 -41.39 -6.70 15.27
CA VAL A 501 -40.42 -6.87 14.18
C VAL A 501 -40.25 -8.33 13.77
N SER A 502 -40.26 -8.61 12.48
CA SER A 502 -39.84 -9.89 11.91
C SER A 502 -38.35 -9.85 11.56
N ILE A 503 -37.58 -10.87 11.97
CA ILE A 503 -36.16 -10.96 11.64
C ILE A 503 -35.97 -12.09 10.63
N ASN A 504 -35.37 -11.75 9.47
CA ASN A 504 -34.96 -12.72 8.46
C ASN A 504 -33.44 -12.73 8.36
N ARG A 505 -32.81 -13.88 8.53
CA ARG A 505 -31.35 -14.02 8.39
C ARG A 505 -31.01 -14.64 7.04
N VAL A 506 -30.14 -13.96 6.30
CA VAL A 506 -29.64 -14.37 5.00
C VAL A 506 -28.12 -14.49 5.09
N GLY A 507 -27.63 -15.70 5.34
CA GLY A 507 -26.20 -15.95 5.54
C GLY A 507 -25.84 -17.43 5.44
N GLY A 508 -24.81 -17.72 4.66
CA GLY A 508 -24.28 -19.07 4.46
C GLY A 508 -23.07 -19.36 5.36
N SER A 509 -22.42 -20.50 5.11
CA SER A 509 -21.18 -20.90 5.79
C SER A 509 -19.97 -20.05 5.43
N ASP A 510 -20.01 -19.40 4.26
CA ASP A 510 -18.97 -18.53 3.73
C ASP A 510 -19.57 -17.43 2.85
N ARG A 511 -18.71 -16.52 2.38
CA ARG A 511 -19.10 -15.37 1.54
C ARG A 511 -19.78 -15.78 0.23
N TYR A 512 -19.39 -16.90 -0.37
CA TYR A 512 -19.96 -17.37 -1.64
C TYR A 512 -21.39 -17.88 -1.42
N SER A 513 -21.58 -18.71 -0.40
CA SER A 513 -22.89 -19.20 0.03
C SER A 513 -23.80 -18.05 0.46
N THR A 514 -23.30 -17.09 1.24
CA THR A 514 -24.06 -15.87 1.61
C THR A 514 -24.49 -15.08 0.36
N SER A 515 -23.61 -14.87 -0.61
CA SER A 515 -23.98 -14.16 -1.85
C SER A 515 -25.06 -14.87 -2.66
N LEU A 516 -25.00 -16.21 -2.73
CA LEU A 516 -26.02 -17.02 -3.40
C LEU A 516 -27.36 -16.97 -2.66
N MET A 517 -27.35 -16.97 -1.32
CA MET A 517 -28.57 -16.83 -0.52
C MET A 517 -29.20 -15.44 -0.68
N ILE A 518 -28.39 -14.37 -0.72
CA ILE A 518 -28.88 -13.01 -1.01
C ILE A 518 -29.51 -12.97 -2.41
N ALA A 519 -28.86 -13.57 -3.40
CA ALA A 519 -29.41 -13.67 -4.75
C ALA A 519 -30.73 -14.44 -4.76
N LYS A 520 -30.80 -15.63 -4.15
CA LYS A 520 -32.01 -16.44 -4.00
C LYS A 520 -33.15 -15.70 -3.28
N GLU A 521 -32.84 -14.84 -2.32
CA GLU A 521 -33.85 -14.00 -1.65
C GLU A 521 -34.37 -12.89 -2.58
N LEU A 522 -33.47 -12.23 -3.32
CA LEU A 522 -33.82 -11.16 -4.27
C LEU A 522 -34.74 -11.67 -5.39
N VAL A 523 -34.48 -12.87 -5.93
CA VAL A 523 -35.25 -13.40 -7.07
C VAL A 523 -36.68 -13.80 -6.73
N LYS A 524 -37.01 -13.97 -5.43
CA LYS A 524 -38.38 -14.30 -5.00
C LYS A 524 -39.38 -13.21 -5.38
N THR A 525 -38.92 -11.97 -5.46
CA THR A 525 -39.77 -10.79 -5.72
C THR A 525 -39.34 -10.01 -6.97
N ASN A 526 -38.23 -10.38 -7.62
CA ASN A 526 -37.71 -9.69 -8.79
C ASN A 526 -37.30 -10.69 -9.88
N PRO A 527 -37.81 -10.55 -11.12
CA PRO A 527 -37.34 -11.37 -12.23
C PRO A 527 -35.86 -11.05 -12.51
N VAL A 528 -35.07 -12.11 -12.71
CA VAL A 528 -33.66 -11.97 -13.07
C VAL A 528 -33.49 -12.07 -14.56
N GLU A 529 -32.99 -10.99 -15.15
CA GLU A 529 -32.63 -10.94 -16.56
C GLU A 529 -31.12 -11.08 -16.76
N LYS A 530 -30.32 -10.62 -15.79
CA LYS A 530 -28.86 -10.69 -15.85
C LYS A 530 -28.23 -10.89 -14.47
N LEU A 531 -26.96 -11.29 -14.46
CA LEU A 531 -26.16 -11.43 -13.25
C LEU A 531 -24.92 -10.52 -13.28
N TYR A 532 -24.53 -10.02 -12.13
CA TYR A 532 -23.21 -9.43 -11.92
C TYR A 532 -22.34 -10.42 -11.14
N ILE A 533 -21.32 -10.95 -11.80
CA ILE A 533 -20.40 -11.94 -11.23
C ILE A 533 -19.13 -11.23 -10.78
N THR A 534 -18.76 -11.37 -9.51
CA THR A 534 -17.54 -10.76 -8.94
C THR A 534 -16.74 -11.77 -8.14
N SER A 535 -15.47 -11.48 -7.87
CA SER A 535 -14.63 -12.38 -7.07
C SER A 535 -14.96 -12.26 -5.59
N GLY A 536 -14.99 -13.38 -4.88
CA GLY A 536 -15.14 -13.38 -3.42
C GLY A 536 -14.02 -12.64 -2.68
N THR A 537 -12.86 -12.43 -3.31
CA THR A 537 -11.74 -11.65 -2.76
C THR A 537 -11.55 -10.30 -3.48
N GLY A 538 -12.57 -9.85 -4.22
CA GLY A 538 -12.58 -8.61 -4.99
C GLY A 538 -13.63 -7.64 -4.46
N GLU A 539 -13.58 -7.30 -3.17
CA GLU A 539 -14.63 -6.52 -2.50
C GLU A 539 -14.90 -5.17 -3.19
N ALA A 540 -13.84 -4.50 -3.66
CA ALA A 540 -13.97 -3.24 -4.38
C ALA A 540 -14.61 -3.39 -5.77
N ASP A 541 -14.40 -4.53 -6.44
CA ASP A 541 -15.06 -4.82 -7.72
C ASP A 541 -16.57 -5.04 -7.52
N SER A 542 -16.95 -5.78 -6.47
CA SER A 542 -18.36 -5.95 -6.07
C SER A 542 -19.04 -4.62 -5.74
N LEU A 543 -18.35 -3.76 -4.98
CA LEU A 543 -18.91 -2.47 -4.57
C LEU A 543 -18.92 -1.43 -5.70
N SER A 544 -18.03 -1.55 -6.69
CA SER A 544 -18.08 -0.73 -7.90
C SER A 544 -19.40 -0.89 -8.66
N ILE A 545 -19.95 -2.11 -8.71
CA ILE A 545 -21.19 -2.42 -9.43
C ILE A 545 -22.44 -2.38 -8.55
N ALA A 546 -22.28 -2.29 -7.22
CA ALA A 546 -23.36 -2.42 -6.25
C ALA A 546 -24.55 -1.46 -6.47
N SER A 547 -24.28 -0.17 -6.69
CA SER A 547 -25.34 0.82 -6.95
C SER A 547 -26.10 0.53 -8.24
N LYS A 548 -25.41 0.03 -9.28
CA LYS A 548 -26.04 -0.31 -10.55
C LYS A 548 -26.88 -1.58 -10.45
N ALA A 549 -26.32 -2.61 -9.82
CA ALA A 549 -27.03 -3.85 -9.53
C ALA A 549 -28.29 -3.58 -8.67
N GLY A 550 -28.21 -2.64 -7.73
CA GLY A 550 -29.36 -2.16 -6.97
C GLY A 550 -30.38 -1.42 -7.80
N GLU A 551 -29.97 -0.50 -8.65
CA GLU A 551 -30.85 0.24 -9.57
C GLU A 551 -31.65 -0.72 -10.47
N GLU A 552 -30.99 -1.74 -11.02
CA GLU A 552 -31.61 -2.74 -11.90
C GLU A 552 -32.29 -3.88 -11.13
N LYS A 553 -32.15 -3.92 -9.81
CA LYS A 553 -32.59 -5.00 -8.91
C LYS A 553 -32.12 -6.39 -9.39
N GLN A 554 -30.90 -6.46 -9.89
CA GLN A 554 -30.25 -7.68 -10.37
C GLN A 554 -29.21 -8.17 -9.35
N PRO A 555 -29.05 -9.48 -9.15
CA PRO A 555 -28.18 -10.01 -8.11
C PRO A 555 -26.68 -9.85 -8.45
N ILE A 556 -25.89 -9.72 -7.38
CA ILE A 556 -24.43 -9.90 -7.44
C ILE A 556 -24.11 -11.27 -6.85
N VAL A 557 -23.34 -12.08 -7.59
CA VAL A 557 -22.95 -13.43 -7.17
C VAL A 557 -21.43 -13.51 -7.09
N LEU A 558 -20.92 -14.09 -5.99
CA LEU A 558 -19.48 -14.25 -5.78
C LEU A 558 -18.99 -15.60 -6.31
N VAL A 559 -17.82 -15.58 -6.95
CA VAL A 559 -17.10 -16.77 -7.42
C VAL A 559 -15.65 -16.75 -6.96
N SER A 560 -15.01 -17.92 -6.88
CA SER A 560 -13.56 -18.00 -6.65
C SER A 560 -12.82 -17.76 -7.97
N LYS A 561 -11.52 -17.43 -7.88
CA LYS A 561 -10.68 -17.12 -9.04
C LYS A 561 -10.80 -18.15 -10.18
N ASP A 562 -10.63 -19.42 -9.85
CA ASP A 562 -10.54 -20.50 -10.84
C ASP A 562 -11.73 -21.46 -10.74
N ASN A 563 -12.77 -21.13 -9.96
CA ASN A 563 -13.87 -22.04 -9.71
C ASN A 563 -15.21 -21.35 -9.47
N VAL A 564 -16.26 -21.98 -10.00
CA VAL A 564 -17.66 -21.74 -9.66
C VAL A 564 -18.17 -23.00 -8.98
N SER A 565 -18.66 -22.88 -7.74
CA SER A 565 -19.21 -24.02 -7.01
C SER A 565 -20.41 -24.61 -7.75
N ASP A 566 -20.64 -25.92 -7.56
CA ASP A 566 -21.75 -26.60 -8.22
C ASP A 566 -23.10 -26.00 -7.81
N GLU A 567 -23.23 -25.53 -6.57
CA GLU A 567 -24.44 -24.86 -6.10
C GLU A 567 -24.73 -23.57 -6.88
N VAL A 568 -23.70 -22.72 -7.10
CA VAL A 568 -23.84 -21.49 -7.88
C VAL A 568 -24.10 -21.82 -9.35
N TYR A 569 -23.35 -22.76 -9.91
CA TYR A 569 -23.48 -23.16 -11.32
C TYR A 569 -24.88 -23.71 -11.64
N ASN A 570 -25.37 -24.64 -10.82
CA ASN A 570 -26.69 -25.24 -11.00
C ASN A 570 -27.79 -24.21 -10.85
N TRP A 571 -27.69 -23.31 -9.85
CA TRP A 571 -28.66 -22.24 -9.67
C TRP A 571 -28.73 -21.28 -10.86
N ILE A 572 -27.57 -20.89 -11.44
CA ILE A 572 -27.53 -20.04 -12.64
C ILE A 572 -28.15 -20.78 -13.85
N SER A 573 -27.83 -22.07 -14.00
CA SER A 573 -28.38 -22.93 -15.06
C SER A 573 -29.91 -23.04 -14.97
N ASP A 574 -30.44 -23.24 -13.77
CA ASP A 574 -31.87 -23.39 -13.54
C ASP A 574 -32.63 -22.08 -13.76
N LEU A 575 -32.01 -20.93 -13.45
CA LEU A 575 -32.59 -19.61 -13.67
C LEU A 575 -32.74 -19.25 -15.16
N LYS A 576 -31.91 -19.83 -16.04
CA LYS A 576 -31.87 -19.52 -17.48
C LYS A 576 -31.74 -18.00 -17.74
N VAL A 577 -30.80 -17.38 -17.06
CA VAL A 577 -30.56 -15.92 -17.19
C VAL A 577 -30.13 -15.56 -18.61
N LYS A 578 -30.49 -14.36 -19.06
CA LYS A 578 -30.20 -13.92 -20.43
C LYS A 578 -28.74 -13.50 -20.58
N ASP A 579 -28.20 -12.79 -19.61
CA ASP A 579 -26.90 -12.13 -19.71
C ASP A 579 -26.13 -12.16 -18.38
N ALA A 580 -24.82 -11.92 -18.42
CA ALA A 580 -23.99 -11.72 -17.23
C ALA A 580 -22.78 -10.83 -17.51
N TYR A 581 -22.33 -10.11 -16.48
CA TYR A 581 -21.11 -9.30 -16.51
C TYR A 581 -20.13 -9.77 -15.44
N PHE A 582 -18.84 -9.76 -15.77
CA PHE A 582 -17.76 -10.20 -14.88
C PHE A 582 -16.94 -8.99 -14.44
N ILE A 583 -17.11 -8.55 -13.20
CA ILE A 583 -16.43 -7.36 -12.68
C ILE A 583 -15.18 -7.82 -11.92
N GLY A 584 -14.01 -7.47 -12.46
CA GLY A 584 -12.71 -7.87 -11.94
C GLY A 584 -11.77 -8.48 -12.99
N GLY A 585 -10.47 -8.28 -12.78
CA GLY A 585 -9.41 -8.75 -13.68
C GLY A 585 -9.21 -10.26 -13.67
N ASN A 586 -8.33 -10.75 -14.56
CA ASN A 586 -8.00 -12.18 -14.68
C ASN A 586 -7.37 -12.77 -13.40
N LEU A 587 -6.72 -11.92 -12.59
CA LEU A 587 -6.19 -12.33 -11.29
C LEU A 587 -7.29 -12.62 -10.25
N SER A 588 -8.49 -12.08 -10.43
CA SER A 588 -9.64 -12.22 -9.52
C SER A 588 -10.68 -13.20 -10.02
N ILE A 589 -10.90 -13.26 -11.34
CA ILE A 589 -11.83 -14.17 -12.03
C ILE A 589 -11.14 -14.65 -13.30
N SER A 590 -10.77 -15.91 -13.38
CA SER A 590 -10.11 -16.47 -14.56
C SER A 590 -11.05 -16.60 -15.75
N ASP A 591 -10.50 -16.70 -16.95
CA ASP A 591 -11.29 -16.99 -18.15
C ASP A 591 -11.94 -18.39 -18.08
N SER A 592 -11.40 -19.31 -17.27
CA SER A 592 -12.02 -20.61 -17.05
C SER A 592 -13.39 -20.52 -16.39
N VAL A 593 -13.57 -19.56 -15.47
CA VAL A 593 -14.85 -19.27 -14.81
C VAL A 593 -15.85 -18.70 -15.80
N ILE A 594 -15.41 -17.74 -16.63
CA ILE A 594 -16.25 -17.15 -17.69
C ILE A 594 -16.70 -18.24 -18.66
N ASN A 595 -15.77 -19.03 -19.18
CA ASN A 595 -16.05 -20.12 -20.12
C ASN A 595 -16.96 -21.21 -19.52
N LYS A 596 -16.91 -21.43 -18.20
CA LYS A 596 -17.83 -22.36 -17.53
C LYS A 596 -19.25 -21.79 -17.50
N LEU A 597 -19.42 -20.53 -17.12
CA LEU A 597 -20.73 -19.88 -16.99
C LEU A 597 -21.37 -19.53 -18.34
N ASP A 598 -20.58 -19.22 -19.36
CA ASP A 598 -21.05 -18.95 -20.73
C ASP A 598 -21.88 -20.12 -21.30
N LYS A 599 -21.60 -21.36 -20.88
CA LYS A 599 -22.35 -22.56 -21.30
C LYS A 599 -23.79 -22.63 -20.80
N VAL A 600 -24.11 -21.89 -19.74
CA VAL A 600 -25.42 -21.96 -19.06
C VAL A 600 -26.17 -20.62 -19.11
N ILE A 601 -25.56 -19.59 -19.68
CA ILE A 601 -26.16 -18.27 -19.89
C ILE A 601 -26.63 -18.20 -21.35
N THR A 602 -27.77 -17.54 -21.59
CA THR A 602 -28.42 -17.56 -22.91
C THR A 602 -27.61 -16.82 -23.98
N ASN A 603 -27.06 -15.64 -23.65
CA ASN A 603 -26.23 -14.86 -24.56
C ASN A 603 -24.75 -15.21 -24.40
N ASP A 604 -23.95 -14.94 -25.44
CA ASP A 604 -22.48 -14.99 -25.37
C ASP A 604 -21.98 -13.90 -24.40
N VAL A 605 -21.41 -14.35 -23.28
CA VAL A 605 -20.85 -13.50 -22.22
C VAL A 605 -19.33 -13.56 -22.16
N SER A 606 -18.69 -14.26 -23.10
CA SER A 606 -17.23 -14.44 -23.15
C SER A 606 -16.44 -13.12 -23.15
N LYS A 607 -17.07 -12.02 -23.59
CA LYS A 607 -16.48 -10.67 -23.67
C LYS A 607 -17.04 -9.69 -22.64
N ASN A 608 -17.86 -10.13 -21.68
CA ASN A 608 -18.53 -9.24 -20.73
C ASN A 608 -17.69 -8.93 -19.47
N ARG A 609 -16.36 -9.03 -19.57
CA ARG A 609 -15.43 -8.64 -18.49
C ARG A 609 -15.26 -7.13 -18.42
N ILE A 610 -15.34 -6.57 -17.21
CA ILE A 610 -15.04 -5.17 -16.92
C ILE A 610 -14.01 -5.13 -15.80
N ALA A 611 -12.81 -4.66 -16.11
CA ALA A 611 -11.67 -4.69 -15.18
C ALA A 611 -10.67 -3.58 -15.46
N GLY A 612 -10.20 -2.93 -14.40
CA GLY A 612 -9.06 -2.03 -14.40
C GLY A 612 -7.78 -2.69 -13.89
N GLU A 613 -6.69 -1.91 -13.86
CA GLU A 613 -5.42 -2.35 -13.24
C GLU A 613 -5.51 -2.37 -11.70
N ASN A 614 -6.38 -1.55 -11.14
CA ASN A 614 -6.68 -1.46 -9.71
C ASN A 614 -8.17 -1.17 -9.49
N ARG A 615 -8.57 -1.02 -8.22
CA ARG A 615 -9.98 -0.82 -7.82
C ARG A 615 -10.58 0.47 -8.37
N GLU A 616 -9.80 1.55 -8.43
CA GLU A 616 -10.26 2.85 -8.95
C GLU A 616 -10.42 2.80 -10.47
N GLU A 617 -9.52 2.11 -11.17
CA GLU A 617 -9.62 1.85 -12.61
C GLU A 617 -10.83 0.96 -12.95
N THR A 618 -11.10 -0.10 -12.17
CA THR A 618 -12.31 -0.91 -12.35
C THR A 618 -13.56 -0.07 -12.10
N ASN A 619 -13.57 0.74 -11.04
CA ASN A 619 -14.69 1.66 -10.75
C ASN A 619 -14.93 2.64 -11.89
N GLY A 620 -13.88 3.25 -12.46
CA GLY A 620 -13.97 4.12 -13.63
C GLY A 620 -14.59 3.40 -14.84
N LYS A 621 -14.15 2.17 -15.16
CA LYS A 621 -14.70 1.39 -16.28
C LYS A 621 -16.15 0.94 -16.05
N VAL A 622 -16.51 0.61 -14.81
CA VAL A 622 -17.91 0.32 -14.42
C VAL A 622 -18.78 1.56 -14.62
N ILE A 623 -18.32 2.73 -14.18
CA ILE A 623 -19.02 4.01 -14.40
C ILE A 623 -19.19 4.27 -15.90
N GLN A 624 -18.11 4.17 -16.67
CA GLN A 624 -18.14 4.39 -18.11
C GLN A 624 -19.16 3.49 -18.82
N LYS A 625 -19.24 2.21 -18.45
CA LYS A 625 -20.11 1.23 -19.11
C LYS A 625 -21.57 1.37 -18.73
N PHE A 626 -21.87 1.52 -17.43
CA PHE A 626 -23.23 1.37 -16.92
C PHE A 626 -23.95 2.67 -16.59
N TYR A 627 -23.22 3.78 -16.60
CA TYR A 627 -23.76 5.10 -16.35
C TYR A 627 -23.55 5.94 -17.62
N PRO A 628 -24.34 5.76 -18.69
CA PRO A 628 -24.10 6.40 -19.98
C PRO A 628 -24.58 7.86 -20.06
N ASN A 629 -25.43 8.32 -19.13
CA ASN A 629 -26.00 9.65 -19.19
C ASN A 629 -24.91 10.73 -19.05
N ALA A 630 -25.16 11.89 -19.62
CA ALA A 630 -24.33 13.08 -19.42
C ALA A 630 -24.68 13.78 -18.09
N GLU A 631 -25.96 13.82 -17.71
CA GLU A 631 -26.44 14.52 -16.52
C GLU A 631 -26.90 13.54 -15.43
N TYR A 632 -26.50 13.82 -14.19
CA TYR A 632 -26.93 13.09 -12.99
C TYR A 632 -27.45 14.05 -11.93
N SER A 633 -28.60 13.73 -11.34
CA SER A 633 -29.19 14.48 -10.22
C SER A 633 -28.25 14.56 -9.01
N SER A 634 -27.47 13.51 -8.80
CA SER A 634 -26.39 13.46 -7.82
C SER A 634 -25.31 12.44 -8.20
N MET A 635 -24.15 12.53 -7.57
CA MET A 635 -23.15 11.45 -7.52
C MET A 635 -22.69 11.21 -6.08
N PHE A 636 -22.22 9.99 -5.79
CA PHE A 636 -21.64 9.65 -4.48
C PHE A 636 -20.14 9.51 -4.61
N VAL A 637 -19.40 9.94 -3.58
CA VAL A 637 -17.96 9.67 -3.45
C VAL A 637 -17.68 8.97 -2.12
N SER A 638 -16.77 8.01 -2.13
CA SER A 638 -16.30 7.30 -0.94
C SER A 638 -14.81 6.95 -1.08
N LYS A 639 -14.16 6.55 0.02
CA LYS A 639 -12.75 6.11 -0.02
C LYS A 639 -12.63 4.74 -0.68
N SER A 640 -11.63 4.59 -1.55
CA SER A 640 -11.32 3.31 -2.18
C SER A 640 -10.63 2.31 -1.24
N ASN A 641 -9.95 2.79 -0.19
CA ASN A 641 -9.21 1.95 0.78
C ASN A 641 -10.03 1.56 2.02
N GLN A 642 -11.21 2.14 2.23
CA GLN A 642 -12.16 1.77 3.30
C GLN A 642 -13.57 1.66 2.73
N LEU A 643 -13.95 0.43 2.39
CA LEU A 643 -15.08 0.14 1.51
C LEU A 643 -16.47 0.16 2.19
N VAL A 644 -16.52 0.28 3.52
CA VAL A 644 -17.77 0.24 4.27
C VAL A 644 -18.71 1.42 3.96
N ASP A 645 -18.13 2.58 3.63
CA ASP A 645 -18.91 3.77 3.25
C ASP A 645 -19.50 3.61 1.84
N ALA A 646 -18.79 2.92 0.93
CA ALA A 646 -19.31 2.56 -0.38
C ALA A 646 -20.47 1.55 -0.28
N LEU A 647 -20.35 0.55 0.60
CA LEU A 647 -21.40 -0.43 0.89
C LEU A 647 -22.70 0.24 1.35
N THR A 648 -22.62 1.10 2.37
CA THR A 648 -23.79 1.76 2.96
C THR A 648 -24.38 2.84 2.05
N SER A 649 -23.57 3.45 1.18
CA SER A 649 -24.04 4.38 0.13
C SER A 649 -24.82 3.70 -1.00
N GLY A 650 -24.55 2.41 -1.24
CA GLY A 650 -25.10 1.65 -2.36
C GLY A 650 -26.62 1.77 -2.53
N PRO A 651 -27.45 1.49 -1.51
CA PRO A 651 -28.90 1.53 -1.64
C PRO A 651 -29.45 2.93 -1.96
N LEU A 652 -28.89 3.99 -1.36
CA LEU A 652 -29.32 5.36 -1.64
C LEU A 652 -28.86 5.80 -3.04
N ALA A 653 -27.63 5.45 -3.44
CA ALA A 653 -27.14 5.70 -4.79
C ALA A 653 -27.99 4.99 -5.85
N ALA A 654 -28.38 3.74 -5.61
CA ALA A 654 -29.31 2.99 -6.45
C ALA A 654 -30.68 3.68 -6.55
N LYS A 655 -31.26 4.12 -5.42
CA LYS A 655 -32.54 4.85 -5.36
C LYS A 655 -32.50 6.14 -6.18
N LEU A 656 -31.36 6.83 -6.19
CA LEU A 656 -31.14 8.07 -6.94
C LEU A 656 -30.62 7.86 -8.37
N LYS A 657 -30.42 6.60 -8.80
CA LYS A 657 -29.81 6.24 -10.10
C LYS A 657 -28.44 6.89 -10.33
N SER A 658 -27.67 6.97 -9.26
CA SER A 658 -26.37 7.63 -9.19
C SER A 658 -25.22 6.61 -9.09
N PRO A 659 -24.04 6.91 -9.67
CA PRO A 659 -22.84 6.12 -9.43
C PRO A 659 -22.26 6.39 -8.04
N VAL A 660 -21.57 5.40 -7.49
CA VAL A 660 -20.63 5.55 -6.36
C VAL A 660 -19.20 5.56 -6.91
N VAL A 661 -18.53 6.69 -6.81
CA VAL A 661 -17.14 6.89 -7.23
C VAL A 661 -16.23 6.61 -6.04
N MET A 662 -15.31 5.66 -6.18
CA MET A 662 -14.34 5.32 -5.14
C MET A 662 -13.03 6.06 -5.40
N LEU A 663 -12.69 7.01 -4.55
CA LEU A 663 -11.51 7.86 -4.71
C LEU A 663 -10.34 7.35 -3.85
N GLY A 664 -9.18 7.22 -4.49
CA GLY A 664 -7.89 6.97 -3.83
C GLY A 664 -7.15 8.28 -3.53
N ASN A 665 -5.82 8.26 -3.61
CA ASN A 665 -4.99 9.46 -3.44
C ASN A 665 -4.95 10.37 -4.67
N SER A 666 -5.49 9.92 -5.80
CA SER A 666 -5.63 10.66 -7.05
C SER A 666 -6.82 10.12 -7.85
N VAL A 667 -7.31 10.91 -8.82
CA VAL A 667 -8.32 10.44 -9.78
C VAL A 667 -7.59 9.75 -10.93
N THR A 668 -7.88 8.47 -11.17
CA THR A 668 -7.15 7.70 -12.20
C THR A 668 -7.56 8.08 -13.62
N SER A 669 -6.81 7.60 -14.62
CA SER A 669 -7.11 7.88 -16.03
C SER A 669 -8.47 7.34 -16.44
N ALA A 670 -8.83 6.10 -16.08
CA ALA A 670 -10.17 5.57 -16.40
C ALA A 670 -11.29 6.36 -15.70
N GLN A 671 -11.08 6.82 -14.47
CA GLN A 671 -12.06 7.66 -13.78
C GLN A 671 -12.22 9.02 -14.49
N LYS A 672 -11.12 9.66 -14.91
CA LYS A 672 -11.19 10.89 -15.73
C LYS A 672 -11.99 10.66 -17.00
N THR A 673 -11.64 9.65 -17.79
CA THR A 673 -12.36 9.31 -19.03
C THR A 673 -13.85 9.03 -18.80
N ALA A 674 -14.20 8.39 -17.69
CA ALA A 674 -15.58 8.09 -17.35
C ALA A 674 -16.38 9.32 -16.89
N LEU A 675 -15.73 10.27 -16.20
CA LEU A 675 -16.38 11.35 -15.47
C LEU A 675 -16.35 12.71 -16.19
N GLU A 676 -15.35 12.98 -17.03
CA GLU A 676 -15.29 14.20 -17.86
C GLU A 676 -16.55 14.48 -18.69
N PRO A 677 -17.18 13.48 -19.35
CA PRO A 677 -18.41 13.71 -20.11
C PRO A 677 -19.66 13.82 -19.22
N LYS A 678 -19.51 13.81 -17.89
CA LYS A 678 -20.62 13.79 -16.93
C LYS A 678 -20.72 15.07 -16.12
N LYS A 679 -21.93 15.36 -15.68
CA LYS A 679 -22.28 16.58 -14.96
C LYS A 679 -23.20 16.28 -13.80
N THR A 680 -22.99 16.99 -12.69
CA THR A 680 -23.90 16.99 -11.54
C THR A 680 -23.78 18.28 -10.73
N ALA A 681 -24.92 18.79 -10.26
CA ALA A 681 -24.94 19.93 -9.33
C ALA A 681 -24.78 19.51 -7.86
N LEU A 682 -24.82 18.21 -7.55
CA LEU A 682 -24.81 17.69 -6.18
C LEU A 682 -23.95 16.44 -6.03
N VAL A 683 -23.04 16.47 -5.07
CA VAL A 683 -22.19 15.34 -4.70
C VAL A 683 -22.41 15.01 -3.23
N TYR A 684 -22.67 13.74 -2.94
CA TYR A 684 -22.69 13.21 -1.58
C TYR A 684 -21.32 12.65 -1.22
N GLU A 685 -20.67 13.25 -0.23
CA GLU A 685 -19.40 12.76 0.33
C GLU A 685 -19.72 11.78 1.47
N ALA A 686 -19.56 10.48 1.23
CA ALA A 686 -19.82 9.44 2.21
C ALA A 686 -18.56 9.13 3.03
N GLY A 687 -18.64 9.34 4.34
CA GLY A 687 -17.53 9.17 5.27
C GLY A 687 -16.60 10.39 5.36
N ASP A 688 -15.46 10.20 6.04
CA ASP A 688 -14.43 11.24 6.19
C ASP A 688 -13.05 10.74 5.73
N GLY A 689 -12.11 11.66 5.52
CA GLY A 689 -10.73 11.36 5.15
C GLY A 689 -10.50 11.08 3.66
N ILE A 690 -11.43 11.46 2.79
CA ILE A 690 -11.16 11.53 1.34
C ILE A 690 -10.10 12.60 1.10
N ASN A 691 -9.10 12.31 0.27
CA ASN A 691 -8.08 13.28 -0.08
C ASN A 691 -8.73 14.51 -0.75
N GLN A 692 -8.57 15.68 -0.14
CA GLN A 692 -9.28 16.89 -0.58
C GLN A 692 -8.86 17.34 -1.98
N ASN A 693 -7.61 17.14 -2.38
CA ASN A 693 -7.17 17.46 -3.75
C ASN A 693 -7.84 16.51 -4.73
N THR A 694 -7.87 15.21 -4.43
CA THR A 694 -8.57 14.22 -5.25
C THR A 694 -10.05 14.51 -5.38
N LEU A 695 -10.71 14.86 -4.26
CA LEU A 695 -12.11 15.28 -4.25
C LEU A 695 -12.31 16.50 -5.13
N ASN A 696 -11.46 17.53 -5.01
CA ASN A 696 -11.59 18.73 -5.82
C ASN A 696 -11.32 18.47 -7.32
N THR A 697 -10.36 17.60 -7.65
CA THR A 697 -10.16 17.12 -9.02
C THR A 697 -11.42 16.45 -9.54
N PHE A 698 -12.00 15.51 -8.78
CA PHE A 698 -13.26 14.87 -9.12
C PHE A 698 -14.38 15.89 -9.38
N LEU A 699 -14.59 16.84 -8.45
CA LEU A 699 -15.62 17.87 -8.57
C LEU A 699 -15.42 18.69 -9.85
N ASN A 700 -14.17 18.99 -10.24
CA ASN A 700 -13.88 19.73 -11.47
C ASN A 700 -14.13 18.96 -12.76
N LEU A 701 -14.11 17.62 -12.72
CA LEU A 701 -14.49 16.81 -13.87
C LEU A 701 -16.00 16.85 -14.08
N VAL A 702 -16.76 16.81 -12.97
CA VAL A 702 -18.23 16.69 -13.00
C VAL A 702 -19.00 18.00 -12.88
N LYS A 703 -18.30 19.14 -12.89
CA LYS A 703 -18.87 20.50 -12.79
C LYS A 703 -19.66 20.94 -14.00
#